data_AF-A0A832QZL0-F1
#
_entry.id   AF-A0A832QZL0-F1
#
_cell.length_a   1.000
_cell.length_b   1.000
_cell.length_c   1.000
_cell.angle_alpha   90.00
_cell.angle_beta   90.00
_cell.angle_gamma   90.00
#
_symmetry.space_group_name_H-M   'P 1'
#
loop_
_entity.id
_entity.type
_entity.pdbx_description
1 polymer ?
#
loop_
_entity_poly.entity_id
_entity_poly.type
_entity_poly.pdbx_seq_one_letter_code
_entity_poly.pdbx_strand_id
1 'polypeptide(L)'
;MTRFLGGRLLAFALGAFTVGAQAALLREYLISFKGSELAFGLMFFFWFFWIALGANLTGKSARLSAFTSRHTALLAALQPVWSLVGLLSLASLRLVSGTPSFAPVSITWLVAGAAWASFAPSFITGLVFPAISRACDESPAAGAKTVYIIESFGAIFGGIAATVAFAMGLSSIVVVAGLGLVQVVAAFVFILQFGRLGGAGRAGGDGPSGAGPSGAAGQAGPAGLKAFAKDCAVVVLALITCVGLLLPPFGPLFKGKIQQVSLKANLDGAKLQSQIETAYNQVTFAKYGTQNVILVNGEVQASFPAGPEVLGEAALLAAQAGKHDKALILGGDRLETSIALAAYFDLVQMVTLDGELFDIAVRARKDAGLGQLPSNLEVIIEDPRGYAVSSHEPVDLIVIASPEPSTRAAGRMFSVEFLGQLAPKLAGDGALAAFVQSGENALIGETLRYGQSIWQTFSSVFANVAVVPGEEAVILAGHKDANLTTNSGELAQRYLAFTGGKGPYDPRRFSELVQDDRATFVKDAYQANTQQMIHSDTRPLSSFLAMLTSFQRGGSGSSDGLWALFLAGPVVAVIVLLVLVFWLFKARARQGGQGYEFSSKVLITTVGGASIAGSIVMLAQYQAVVGAFHRDIGAASALTMAGLAIGSFIGSRLKSRPENSLFVSLVNACFFFVLPWLLPEAFVGASTFAIFAGLFVALGMITGLAWPVAASLISGQNVAATLESFDHLGAALLAAITGVGLLPLYGTRNTLWILAGLVLLAAISAATDRLLGSQKGKRFLHGRIGRALTHAVWPKSILWPGLLALFAILAVIVPNLGDRTPPGLSPRISHEDIRRIEQAKGIEDFFNPFVYSRLEGTEKGEGIIIATTSVLPDAKGWGGP
;
A
#
# COMPACT_ATOMS: atom_id res chain seq x y z
N MET A 1 -34.53 25.58 -10.99
CA MET A 1 -33.08 25.28 -10.97
C MET A 1 -32.42 25.56 -9.63
N THR A 2 -32.73 26.66 -8.94
CA THR A 2 -32.13 27.09 -7.65
C THR A 2 -32.39 26.15 -6.46
N ARG A 3 -33.50 25.40 -6.44
CA ARG A 3 -33.90 24.51 -5.32
C ARG A 3 -32.91 23.39 -4.99
N PHE A 4 -32.15 22.90 -5.98
CA PHE A 4 -31.20 21.78 -5.81
C PHE A 4 -29.74 22.23 -5.85
N LEU A 5 -29.47 23.53 -6.00
CA LEU A 5 -28.12 24.05 -6.22
C LEU A 5 -27.19 23.75 -5.04
N GLY A 6 -27.66 23.92 -3.80
CA GLY A 6 -26.89 23.65 -2.59
C GLY A 6 -26.54 22.17 -2.44
N GLY A 7 -27.48 21.27 -2.74
CA GLY A 7 -27.22 19.82 -2.75
C GLY A 7 -26.16 19.43 -3.78
N ARG A 8 -26.25 19.99 -4.99
CA ARG A 8 -25.28 19.75 -6.07
C ARG A 8 -23.89 20.31 -5.73
N LEU A 9 -23.81 21.52 -5.17
CA LEU A 9 -22.54 22.11 -4.73
C LEU A 9 -21.88 21.26 -3.63
N LEU A 10 -22.67 20.78 -2.66
CA LEU A 10 -22.17 19.92 -1.60
C LEU A 10 -21.74 18.54 -2.12
N ALA A 11 -22.40 17.99 -3.13
CA ALA A 11 -21.97 16.75 -3.79
C ALA A 11 -20.59 16.92 -4.45
N PHE A 12 -20.38 18.03 -5.17
CA PHE A 12 -19.08 18.34 -5.79
C PHE A 12 -17.99 18.50 -4.74
N ALA A 13 -18.26 19.29 -3.69
CA ALA A 13 -17.28 19.53 -2.64
C ALA A 13 -16.97 18.25 -1.83
N LEU A 14 -17.96 17.37 -1.63
CA LEU A 14 -17.76 16.07 -0.98
C LEU A 14 -16.75 15.24 -1.76
N GLY A 15 -16.95 15.08 -3.08
CA GLY A 15 -16.02 14.32 -3.92
C GLY A 15 -14.62 14.92 -3.98
N ALA A 16 -14.52 16.25 -4.08
CA ALA A 16 -13.23 16.94 -4.07
C ALA A 16 -12.48 16.70 -2.75
N PHE A 17 -13.18 16.79 -1.64
CA PHE A 17 -12.59 16.59 -0.32
C PHE A 17 -12.24 15.12 -0.05
N THR A 18 -13.12 14.17 -0.38
CA THR A 18 -12.91 12.74 -0.09
C THR A 18 -11.66 12.20 -0.77
N VAL A 19 -11.47 12.45 -2.07
CA VAL A 19 -10.28 11.98 -2.80
C VAL A 19 -9.02 12.70 -2.34
N GLY A 20 -9.09 14.01 -2.10
CA GLY A 20 -7.93 14.74 -1.59
C GLY A 20 -7.49 14.31 -0.18
N ALA A 21 -8.46 14.09 0.72
CA ALA A 21 -8.22 13.59 2.06
C ALA A 21 -7.71 12.13 2.04
N GLN A 22 -8.25 11.29 1.15
CA GLN A 22 -7.76 9.92 0.94
C GLN A 22 -6.30 9.93 0.50
N ALA A 23 -5.95 10.75 -0.49
CA ALA A 23 -4.57 10.86 -0.98
C ALA A 23 -3.61 11.35 0.13
N ALA A 24 -4.01 12.36 0.90
CA ALA A 24 -3.21 12.89 2.01
C ALA A 24 -3.01 11.87 3.15
N LEU A 25 -4.08 11.18 3.58
CA LEU A 25 -4.02 10.17 4.64
C LEU A 25 -3.25 8.93 4.20
N LEU A 26 -3.45 8.48 2.95
CA LEU A 26 -2.71 7.36 2.38
C LEU A 26 -1.22 7.69 2.29
N ARG A 27 -0.85 8.88 1.84
CA ARG A 27 0.55 9.33 1.78
C ARG A 27 1.19 9.32 3.17
N GLU A 28 0.55 9.94 4.17
CA GLU A 28 1.08 9.99 5.53
C GLU A 28 1.20 8.59 6.17
N TYR A 29 0.24 7.71 5.87
CA TYR A 29 0.27 6.32 6.30
C TYR A 29 1.44 5.55 5.67
N LEU A 30 1.65 5.68 4.36
CA LEU A 30 2.77 5.03 3.69
C LEU A 30 4.13 5.51 4.21
N ILE A 31 4.26 6.81 4.52
CA ILE A 31 5.45 7.36 5.16
C ILE A 31 5.64 6.76 6.57
N SER A 32 4.58 6.79 7.38
CA SER A 32 4.65 6.32 8.79
C SER A 32 4.95 4.82 8.92
N PHE A 33 4.58 4.04 7.91
CA PHE A 33 4.65 2.58 7.92
C PHE A 33 5.57 2.00 6.85
N LYS A 34 6.45 2.83 6.27
CA LYS A 34 7.53 2.39 5.38
C LYS A 34 7.05 1.62 4.14
N GLY A 35 5.93 2.06 3.56
CA GLY A 35 5.41 1.66 2.25
C GLY A 35 5.42 0.16 1.91
N SER A 36 4.24 -0.47 1.84
CA SER A 36 4.08 -1.79 1.21
C SER A 36 2.75 -1.89 0.49
N GLU A 37 2.63 -2.85 -0.43
CA GLU A 37 1.38 -3.18 -1.12
C GLU A 37 0.29 -3.59 -0.12
N LEU A 38 0.70 -4.20 0.99
CA LEU A 38 -0.13 -4.50 2.14
C LEU A 38 -0.71 -3.25 2.78
N ALA A 39 0.14 -2.26 3.10
CA ALA A 39 -0.26 -1.00 3.69
C ALA A 39 -1.32 -0.30 2.81
N PHE A 40 -1.08 -0.28 1.50
CA PHE A 40 -2.04 0.26 0.53
C PHE A 40 -3.38 -0.49 0.57
N GLY A 41 -3.37 -1.82 0.48
CA GLY A 41 -4.57 -2.66 0.54
C GLY A 41 -5.38 -2.48 1.83
N LEU A 42 -4.70 -2.37 2.98
CA LEU A 42 -5.35 -2.16 4.28
C LEU A 42 -5.98 -0.77 4.41
N MET A 43 -5.30 0.29 3.97
CA MET A 43 -5.85 1.64 4.00
C MET A 43 -7.11 1.74 3.15
N PHE A 44 -7.08 1.22 1.91
CA PHE A 44 -8.28 1.20 1.07
C PHE A 44 -9.38 0.30 1.62
N PHE A 45 -9.04 -0.85 2.20
CA PHE A 45 -10.03 -1.71 2.86
C PHE A 45 -10.82 -0.94 3.91
N PHE A 46 -10.15 -0.31 4.87
CA PHE A 46 -10.84 0.41 5.93
C PHE A 46 -11.55 1.66 5.41
N TRP A 47 -10.92 2.41 4.49
CA TRP A 47 -11.55 3.56 3.85
C TRP A 47 -12.92 3.19 3.25
N PHE A 48 -12.97 2.19 2.38
CA PHE A 48 -14.22 1.79 1.74
C PHE A 48 -15.16 1.04 2.69
N PHE A 49 -14.63 0.26 3.64
CA PHE A 49 -15.44 -0.43 4.64
C PHE A 49 -16.26 0.54 5.49
N TRP A 50 -15.65 1.65 5.93
CA TRP A 50 -16.33 2.65 6.73
C TRP A 50 -17.39 3.41 5.93
N ILE A 51 -17.14 3.73 4.65
CA ILE A 51 -18.17 4.30 3.75
C ILE A 51 -19.34 3.33 3.61
N ALA A 52 -19.04 2.07 3.30
CA ALA A 52 -20.04 1.02 3.14
C ALA A 52 -20.91 0.85 4.39
N LEU A 53 -20.28 0.86 5.58
CA LEU A 53 -20.98 0.76 6.87
C LEU A 53 -21.87 1.97 7.13
N GLY A 54 -21.38 3.20 6.89
CA GLY A 54 -22.16 4.42 7.05
C GLY A 54 -23.40 4.46 6.15
N ALA A 55 -23.23 4.09 4.87
CA ALA A 55 -24.33 3.99 3.91
C ALA A 55 -25.33 2.88 4.30
N ASN A 56 -24.84 1.72 4.78
CA ASN A 56 -25.71 0.62 5.19
C ASN A 56 -26.60 1.00 6.39
N LEU A 57 -26.00 1.65 7.40
CA LEU A 57 -26.71 2.05 8.62
C LEU A 57 -27.77 3.11 8.34
N THR A 58 -27.48 4.09 7.48
CA THR A 58 -28.47 5.09 7.07
C THR A 58 -29.59 4.49 6.24
N GLY A 59 -29.30 3.50 5.38
CA GLY A 59 -30.31 2.78 4.59
C GLY A 59 -31.23 1.90 5.44
N LYS A 60 -30.76 1.38 6.59
CA LYS A 60 -31.55 0.49 7.46
C LYS A 60 -32.30 1.21 8.58
N SER A 61 -31.84 2.38 9.03
CA SER A 61 -32.42 3.10 10.16
C SER A 61 -33.09 4.39 9.74
N ALA A 62 -34.42 4.45 9.83
CA ALA A 62 -35.19 5.67 9.56
C ALA A 62 -34.79 6.83 10.47
N ARG A 63 -34.50 6.54 11.76
CA ARG A 63 -34.04 7.54 12.74
C ARG A 63 -32.69 8.13 12.33
N LEU A 64 -31.74 7.29 11.92
CA LEU A 64 -30.43 7.74 11.48
C LEU A 64 -30.51 8.50 10.15
N SER A 65 -31.32 8.01 9.21
CA SER A 65 -31.59 8.69 7.93
C SER A 65 -32.19 10.09 8.12
N ALA A 66 -33.11 10.26 9.06
CA ALA A 66 -33.67 11.57 9.42
C ALA A 66 -32.62 12.48 10.07
N PHE A 67 -31.79 11.93 10.97
CA PHE A 67 -30.69 12.65 11.60
C PHE A 67 -29.66 13.15 10.58
N THR A 68 -29.17 12.28 9.69
CA THR A 68 -28.17 12.66 8.69
C THR A 68 -28.71 13.66 7.68
N SER A 69 -30.00 13.58 7.33
CA SER A 69 -30.66 14.57 6.46
C SER A 69 -30.84 15.93 7.14
N ARG A 70 -31.00 15.95 8.47
CA ARG A 70 -31.10 17.20 9.24
C ARG A 70 -29.74 17.86 9.43
N HIS A 71 -28.71 17.06 9.70
CA HIS A 71 -27.37 17.53 10.06
C HIS A 71 -26.34 17.30 8.94
N THR A 72 -26.78 17.26 7.68
CA THR A 72 -25.92 16.96 6.52
C THR A 72 -24.72 17.90 6.44
N ALA A 73 -24.95 19.20 6.56
CA ALA A 73 -23.89 20.20 6.49
C ALA A 73 -22.97 20.21 7.71
N LEU A 74 -23.50 19.93 8.90
CA LEU A 74 -22.69 19.75 10.12
C LEU A 74 -21.70 18.59 9.92
N LEU A 75 -22.20 17.43 9.48
CA LEU A 75 -21.40 16.25 9.24
C LEU A 75 -20.34 16.51 8.16
N ALA A 76 -20.73 17.14 7.04
CA ALA A 76 -19.82 17.54 5.97
C ALA A 76 -18.70 18.50 6.46
N ALA A 77 -19.04 19.47 7.31
CA ALA A 77 -18.07 20.43 7.86
C ALA A 77 -17.13 19.83 8.91
N LEU A 78 -17.51 18.72 9.57
CA LEU A 78 -16.64 18.00 10.51
C LEU A 78 -15.63 17.09 9.81
N GLN A 79 -15.85 16.73 8.55
CA GLN A 79 -15.00 15.81 7.80
C GLN A 79 -13.54 16.29 7.66
N PRO A 80 -13.25 17.58 7.37
CA PRO A 80 -11.88 18.11 7.37
C PRO A 80 -11.19 18.05 8.73
N VAL A 81 -11.93 18.39 9.80
CA VAL A 81 -11.41 18.34 11.18
C VAL A 81 -10.97 16.92 11.54
N TRP A 82 -11.80 15.92 11.23
CA TRP A 82 -11.47 14.52 11.49
C TRP A 82 -10.32 13.99 10.62
N SER A 83 -10.16 14.49 9.40
CA SER A 83 -9.03 14.12 8.55
C SER A 83 -7.71 14.66 9.12
N LEU A 84 -7.72 15.87 9.69
CA LEU A 84 -6.56 16.43 10.40
C LEU A 84 -6.22 15.63 11.67
N VAL A 85 -7.23 15.16 12.41
CA VAL A 85 -7.02 14.22 13.54
C VAL A 85 -6.43 12.90 13.06
N GLY A 86 -6.86 12.39 11.91
CA GLY A 86 -6.26 11.20 11.28
C GLY A 86 -4.77 11.38 11.00
N LEU A 87 -4.39 12.49 10.35
CA LEU A 87 -2.98 12.81 10.07
C LEU A 87 -2.14 12.91 11.36
N LEU A 88 -2.64 13.59 12.39
CA LEU A 88 -1.97 13.68 13.69
C LEU A 88 -1.78 12.31 14.36
N SER A 89 -2.80 11.47 14.25
CA SER A 89 -2.79 10.14 14.86
C SER A 89 -1.73 9.25 14.22
N LEU A 90 -1.60 9.30 12.90
CA LEU A 90 -0.60 8.53 12.15
C LEU A 90 0.83 8.89 12.58
N ALA A 91 1.14 10.18 12.68
CA ALA A 91 2.46 10.65 13.14
C ALA A 91 2.79 10.22 14.59
N SER A 92 1.77 9.99 15.42
CA SER A 92 1.94 9.60 16.83
C SER A 92 1.94 8.08 17.04
N LEU A 93 1.52 7.30 16.04
CA LEU A 93 1.18 5.90 16.21
C LEU A 93 2.40 5.04 16.57
N ARG A 94 3.57 5.35 16.00
CA ARG A 94 4.83 4.65 16.29
C ARG A 94 5.34 4.91 17.71
N LEU A 95 5.05 6.08 18.29
CA LEU A 95 5.33 6.36 19.70
C LEU A 95 4.41 5.56 20.62
N VAL A 96 3.12 5.50 20.27
CA VAL A 96 2.11 4.75 21.06
C VAL A 96 2.38 3.25 21.00
N SER A 97 2.87 2.74 19.88
CA SER A 97 3.22 1.34 19.73
C SER A 97 4.50 0.93 20.47
N GLY A 98 5.28 1.89 20.97
CA GLY A 98 6.59 1.63 21.61
C GLY A 98 7.58 0.93 20.68
N THR A 99 7.40 1.03 19.36
CA THR A 99 8.23 0.33 18.39
C THR A 99 9.55 1.07 18.22
N PRO A 100 10.71 0.43 18.45
CA PRO A 100 12.00 1.05 18.23
C PRO A 100 12.16 1.57 16.79
N SER A 101 12.95 2.64 16.65
CA SER A 101 13.31 3.30 15.40
C SER A 101 13.80 2.36 14.29
N PHE A 102 14.56 1.33 14.66
CA PHE A 102 15.13 0.34 13.75
C PHE A 102 14.22 -0.86 13.50
N ALA A 103 13.14 -1.03 14.29
CA ALA A 103 12.24 -2.17 14.17
C ALA A 103 11.07 -1.86 13.20
N PRO A 104 10.64 -2.85 12.40
CA PRO A 104 9.41 -2.72 11.62
C PRO A 104 8.20 -2.63 12.55
N VAL A 105 7.20 -1.84 12.15
CA VAL A 105 5.94 -1.74 12.89
C VAL A 105 5.15 -3.03 12.71
N SER A 106 4.59 -3.56 13.81
CA SER A 106 3.85 -4.81 13.74
C SER A 106 2.57 -4.69 12.90
N ILE A 107 2.13 -5.79 12.30
CA ILE A 107 0.90 -5.84 11.49
C ILE A 107 -0.34 -5.37 12.26
N THR A 108 -0.38 -5.61 13.57
CA THR A 108 -1.46 -5.13 14.44
C THR A 108 -1.58 -3.61 14.40
N TRP A 109 -0.46 -2.90 14.46
CA TRP A 109 -0.41 -1.44 14.43
C TRP A 109 -0.62 -0.88 13.02
N LEU A 110 -0.17 -1.59 11.98
CA LEU A 110 -0.53 -1.29 10.58
C LEU A 110 -2.06 -1.29 10.39
N VAL A 111 -2.73 -2.36 10.81
CA VAL A 111 -4.19 -2.53 10.71
C VAL A 111 -4.91 -1.48 11.56
N ALA A 112 -4.49 -1.30 12.81
CA ALA A 112 -5.10 -0.32 13.72
C ALA A 112 -4.96 1.12 13.20
N GLY A 113 -3.80 1.47 12.65
CA GLY A 113 -3.55 2.79 12.06
C GLY A 113 -4.43 3.06 10.85
N ALA A 114 -4.54 2.11 9.93
CA ALA A 114 -5.41 2.22 8.76
C ALA A 114 -6.89 2.36 9.18
N ALA A 115 -7.34 1.52 10.12
CA ALA A 115 -8.71 1.55 10.64
C ALA A 115 -9.05 2.88 11.30
N TRP A 116 -8.18 3.36 12.19
CA TRP A 116 -8.40 4.58 12.97
C TRP A 116 -8.33 5.84 12.12
N ALA A 117 -7.27 6.00 11.32
CA ALA A 117 -7.05 7.22 10.55
C ALA A 117 -8.12 7.44 9.48
N SER A 118 -8.67 6.37 8.91
CA SER A 118 -9.73 6.45 7.90
C SER A 118 -11.14 6.49 8.47
N PHE A 119 -11.36 6.09 9.74
CA PHE A 119 -12.69 5.88 10.33
C PHE A 119 -13.64 7.06 10.13
N ALA A 120 -13.37 8.18 10.78
CA ALA A 120 -14.29 9.31 10.83
C ALA A 120 -14.55 9.95 9.44
N PRO A 121 -13.54 10.31 8.63
CA PRO A 121 -13.80 10.93 7.32
C PRO A 121 -14.57 10.00 6.36
N SER A 122 -14.26 8.70 6.38
CA SER A 122 -14.90 7.71 5.52
C SER A 122 -16.33 7.38 5.97
N PHE A 123 -16.51 7.16 7.27
CA PHE A 123 -17.84 6.87 7.83
C PHE A 123 -18.80 8.04 7.61
N ILE A 124 -18.35 9.28 7.81
CA ILE A 124 -19.13 10.49 7.53
C ILE A 124 -19.55 10.55 6.06
N THR A 125 -18.65 10.23 5.13
CA THR A 125 -18.96 10.18 3.69
C THR A 125 -20.14 9.24 3.42
N GLY A 126 -20.10 8.02 3.95
CA GLY A 126 -21.19 7.04 3.82
C GLY A 126 -22.51 7.48 4.49
N LEU A 127 -22.44 8.24 5.59
CA LEU A 127 -23.63 8.79 6.24
C LEU A 127 -24.30 9.92 5.43
N VAL A 128 -23.47 10.74 4.78
CA VAL A 128 -23.87 12.00 4.14
C VAL A 128 -24.31 11.78 2.68
N PHE A 129 -23.69 10.84 1.95
CA PHE A 129 -24.00 10.59 0.55
C PHE A 129 -25.50 10.34 0.28
N PRO A 130 -26.21 9.46 1.01
CA PRO A 130 -27.65 9.24 0.80
C PRO A 130 -28.50 10.47 1.15
N ALA A 131 -28.04 11.32 2.08
CA ALA A 131 -28.73 12.55 2.45
C ALA A 131 -28.61 13.61 1.35
N ILE A 132 -27.41 13.78 0.77
CA ILE A 132 -27.19 14.69 -0.37
C ILE A 132 -27.97 14.21 -1.60
N SER A 133 -28.06 12.88 -1.82
CA SER A 133 -28.87 12.30 -2.91
C SER A 133 -30.32 12.77 -2.88
N ARG A 134 -30.95 12.77 -1.69
CA ARG A 134 -32.33 13.27 -1.52
C ARG A 134 -32.46 14.78 -1.68
N ALA A 135 -31.36 15.52 -1.50
CA ALA A 135 -31.32 16.97 -1.65
C ALA A 135 -31.01 17.41 -3.09
N CYS A 136 -30.77 16.49 -4.03
CA CYS A 136 -30.43 16.80 -5.42
C CYS A 136 -31.57 16.53 -6.43
N ASP A 137 -32.52 15.66 -6.08
CA ASP A 137 -33.69 15.33 -6.91
C ASP A 137 -34.83 14.78 -6.02
N GLU A 138 -36.07 14.84 -6.52
CA GLU A 138 -37.25 14.27 -5.85
C GLU A 138 -37.33 12.74 -6.02
N SER A 139 -36.85 12.22 -7.17
CA SER A 139 -36.80 10.78 -7.42
C SER A 139 -35.54 10.17 -6.77
N PRO A 140 -35.66 9.14 -5.90
CA PRO A 140 -34.51 8.51 -5.25
C PRO A 140 -33.45 7.99 -6.23
N ALA A 141 -33.87 7.44 -7.36
CA ALA A 141 -32.95 6.93 -8.39
C ALA A 141 -32.27 8.06 -9.18
N ALA A 142 -33.01 9.12 -9.52
CA ALA A 142 -32.45 10.28 -10.22
C ALA A 142 -31.50 11.08 -9.32
N GLY A 143 -31.82 11.20 -8.03
CA GLY A 143 -30.97 11.83 -7.03
C GLY A 143 -29.66 11.08 -6.84
N ALA A 144 -29.72 9.75 -6.72
CA ALA A 144 -28.53 8.90 -6.58
C ALA A 144 -27.60 9.04 -7.80
N LYS A 145 -28.18 9.02 -9.00
CA LYS A 145 -27.46 9.22 -10.24
C LYS A 145 -26.81 10.60 -10.31
N THR A 146 -27.56 11.65 -9.98
CA THR A 146 -27.08 13.05 -10.07
C THR A 146 -25.93 13.30 -9.10
N VAL A 147 -26.05 12.85 -7.85
CA VAL A 147 -24.98 12.99 -6.86
C VAL A 147 -23.75 12.24 -7.29
N TYR A 148 -23.87 10.99 -7.72
CA TYR A 148 -22.73 10.20 -8.18
C TYR A 148 -21.93 10.89 -9.29
N ILE A 149 -22.60 11.42 -10.33
CA ILE A 149 -21.92 12.13 -11.42
C ILE A 149 -21.22 13.40 -10.92
N ILE A 150 -21.88 14.21 -10.10
CA ILE A 150 -21.34 15.49 -9.63
C ILE A 150 -20.20 15.26 -8.61
N GLU A 151 -20.35 14.28 -7.74
CA GLU A 151 -19.33 13.83 -6.80
C GLU A 151 -18.09 13.33 -7.56
N SER A 152 -18.26 12.56 -8.64
CA SER A 152 -17.14 12.14 -9.49
C SER A 152 -16.41 13.34 -10.11
N PHE A 153 -17.11 14.39 -10.55
CA PHE A 153 -16.44 15.63 -11.01
C PHE A 153 -15.68 16.33 -9.89
N GLY A 154 -16.24 16.34 -8.68
CA GLY A 154 -15.55 16.78 -7.48
C GLY A 154 -14.25 15.99 -7.26
N ALA A 155 -14.35 14.67 -7.28
CA ALA A 155 -13.24 13.73 -7.10
C ALA A 155 -12.12 13.95 -8.12
N ILE A 156 -12.45 14.22 -9.39
CA ILE A 156 -11.47 14.61 -10.42
C ILE A 156 -10.72 15.88 -9.99
N PHE A 157 -11.45 16.92 -9.60
CA PHE A 157 -10.84 18.18 -9.15
C PHE A 157 -9.96 17.96 -7.91
N GLY A 158 -10.46 17.25 -6.90
CA GLY A 158 -9.74 16.94 -5.67
C GLY A 158 -8.45 16.15 -5.91
N GLY A 159 -8.50 15.14 -6.77
CA GLY A 159 -7.33 14.33 -7.13
C GLY A 159 -6.26 15.12 -7.89
N ILE A 160 -6.66 15.95 -8.86
CA ILE A 160 -5.72 16.84 -9.58
C ILE A 160 -5.13 17.88 -8.64
N ALA A 161 -5.97 18.54 -7.83
CA ALA A 161 -5.51 19.56 -6.88
C ALA A 161 -4.52 19.00 -5.87
N ALA A 162 -4.79 17.82 -5.30
CA ALA A 162 -3.86 17.14 -4.40
C ALA A 162 -2.54 16.75 -5.12
N THR A 163 -2.62 16.23 -6.34
CA THR A 163 -1.42 15.86 -7.13
C THR A 163 -0.52 17.06 -7.40
N VAL A 164 -1.10 18.18 -7.87
CA VAL A 164 -0.35 19.41 -8.14
C VAL A 164 0.22 19.97 -6.85
N ALA A 165 -0.56 19.97 -5.76
CA ALA A 165 -0.08 20.43 -4.45
C ALA A 165 1.12 19.63 -3.96
N PHE A 166 1.09 18.29 -4.05
CA PHE A 166 2.23 17.45 -3.66
C PHE A 166 3.43 17.62 -4.60
N ALA A 167 3.20 17.80 -5.90
CA ALA A 167 4.27 18.11 -6.86
C ALA A 167 4.96 19.46 -6.56
N MET A 168 4.24 20.40 -5.94
CA MET A 168 4.77 21.69 -5.48
C MET A 168 5.39 21.62 -4.06
N GLY A 169 5.48 20.45 -3.43
CA GLY A 169 6.03 20.28 -2.08
C GLY A 169 5.10 20.75 -0.95
N LEU A 170 3.80 20.91 -1.21
CA LEU A 170 2.82 21.23 -0.16
C LEU A 170 2.53 20.01 0.71
N SER A 171 2.43 20.22 2.03
CA SER A 171 2.20 19.12 2.98
C SER A 171 0.76 18.62 2.98
N SER A 172 0.57 17.38 3.46
CA SER A 172 -0.74 16.72 3.64
C SER A 172 -1.75 17.60 4.40
N ILE A 173 -1.27 18.39 5.37
CA ILE A 173 -2.09 19.32 6.18
C ILE A 173 -2.67 20.44 5.32
N VAL A 174 -1.84 21.04 4.45
CA VAL A 174 -2.25 22.15 3.58
C VAL A 174 -3.28 21.67 2.56
N VAL A 175 -3.08 20.48 2.00
CA VAL A 175 -4.04 19.87 1.06
C VAL A 175 -5.39 19.62 1.73
N VAL A 176 -5.40 19.00 2.93
CA VAL A 176 -6.64 18.74 3.69
C VAL A 176 -7.33 20.05 4.10
N ALA A 177 -6.58 21.06 4.55
CA ALA A 177 -7.16 22.35 4.92
C ALA A 177 -7.72 23.12 3.71
N GLY A 178 -7.02 23.10 2.58
CA GLY A 178 -7.42 23.77 1.34
C GLY A 178 -8.68 23.17 0.71
N LEU A 179 -8.72 21.86 0.54
CA LEU A 179 -9.93 21.18 0.06
C LEU A 179 -11.04 21.18 1.12
N GLY A 180 -10.67 21.15 2.41
CA GLY A 180 -11.59 21.29 3.53
C GLY A 180 -12.31 22.64 3.53
N LEU A 181 -11.63 23.72 3.15
CA LEU A 181 -12.25 25.04 2.99
C LEU A 181 -13.38 25.00 1.94
N VAL A 182 -13.15 24.34 0.79
CA VAL A 182 -14.17 24.16 -0.25
C VAL A 182 -15.38 23.41 0.30
N GLN A 183 -15.15 22.34 1.06
CA GLN A 183 -16.21 21.53 1.71
C GLN A 183 -17.01 22.32 2.74
N VAL A 184 -16.33 23.08 3.61
CA VAL A 184 -16.98 23.87 4.65
C VAL A 184 -17.80 25.02 4.05
N VAL A 185 -17.30 25.67 3.00
CA VAL A 185 -18.05 26.71 2.27
C VAL A 185 -19.29 26.12 1.60
N ALA A 186 -19.17 24.96 0.95
CA ALA A 186 -20.32 24.27 0.36
C ALA A 186 -21.36 23.87 1.42
N ALA A 187 -20.90 23.39 2.59
CA ALA A 187 -21.76 23.07 3.73
C ALA A 187 -22.49 24.32 4.26
N PHE A 188 -21.81 25.45 4.35
CA PHE A 188 -22.41 26.73 4.74
C PHE A 188 -23.50 27.18 3.76
N VAL A 189 -23.23 27.12 2.46
CA VAL A 189 -24.23 27.42 1.41
C VAL A 189 -25.43 26.49 1.50
N PHE A 190 -25.20 25.19 1.73
CA PHE A 190 -26.26 24.20 1.92
C PHE A 190 -27.17 24.57 3.10
N ILE A 191 -26.59 24.97 4.25
CA ILE A 191 -27.35 25.42 5.44
C ILE A 191 -28.19 26.65 5.12
N LEU A 192 -27.64 27.64 4.41
CA LEU A 192 -28.37 28.87 4.08
C LEU A 192 -29.58 28.61 3.17
N GLN A 193 -29.47 27.67 2.23
CA GLN A 193 -30.57 27.33 1.32
C GLN A 193 -31.66 26.50 2.02
N PHE A 194 -31.30 25.44 2.73
CA PHE A 194 -32.26 24.53 3.34
C PHE A 194 -32.76 24.99 4.73
N GLY A 195 -31.97 25.80 5.43
CA GLY A 195 -32.35 26.45 6.69
C GLY A 195 -33.43 27.50 6.52
N ARG A 196 -33.43 28.24 5.41
CA ARG A 196 -34.49 29.21 5.05
C ARG A 196 -35.80 28.54 4.64
N LEU A 197 -35.75 27.36 3.99
CA LEU A 197 -36.93 26.61 3.57
C LEU A 197 -37.64 25.88 4.73
N GLY A 198 -36.89 25.45 5.75
CA GLY A 198 -37.44 24.80 6.95
C GLY A 198 -38.30 25.71 7.84
N GLY A 199 -38.17 27.04 7.70
CA GLY A 199 -39.00 28.03 8.39
C GLY A 199 -40.31 28.38 7.67
N ALA A 200 -40.55 27.89 6.46
CA ALA A 200 -41.71 28.27 5.65
C ALA A 200 -42.56 27.09 5.13
N GLY A 201 -42.13 25.82 5.26
CA GLY A 201 -42.77 24.73 4.51
C GLY A 201 -42.84 23.35 5.16
N ARG A 202 -42.82 23.22 6.49
CA ARG A 202 -42.99 21.92 7.18
C ARG A 202 -44.29 21.77 7.99
N ALA A 203 -45.30 22.58 7.69
CA ALA A 203 -46.68 22.35 8.10
C ALA A 203 -47.50 22.01 6.85
N GLY A 204 -47.64 20.73 6.53
CA GLY A 204 -48.37 20.29 5.34
C GLY A 204 -48.18 18.80 5.08
N GLY A 205 -48.77 17.97 5.93
CA GLY A 205 -48.90 16.54 5.73
C GLY A 205 -50.27 16.08 6.27
N ASP A 206 -51.16 15.79 5.31
CA ASP A 206 -52.36 14.93 5.32
C ASP A 206 -53.53 15.19 6.31
N GLY A 207 -54.59 15.79 5.76
CA GLY A 207 -55.98 15.68 6.21
C GLY A 207 -56.94 16.12 5.08
N PRO A 208 -58.06 15.41 4.81
CA PRO A 208 -58.90 15.72 3.66
C PRO A 208 -59.91 16.85 3.95
N SER A 209 -60.17 17.65 2.92
CA SER A 209 -61.32 18.53 2.69
C SER A 209 -61.56 19.75 3.60
N GLY A 210 -61.64 20.94 2.97
CA GLY A 210 -62.55 22.01 3.36
C GLY A 210 -61.93 23.30 3.94
N ALA A 211 -62.17 24.41 3.23
CA ALA A 211 -62.18 25.82 3.68
C ALA A 211 -60.86 26.63 3.77
N GLY A 212 -60.75 27.61 2.83
CA GLY A 212 -60.36 29.01 3.09
C GLY A 212 -58.86 29.36 3.30
N PRO A 213 -58.31 30.37 2.60
CA PRO A 213 -56.95 30.83 2.84
C PRO A 213 -56.95 31.92 3.94
N SER A 214 -56.31 31.64 5.08
CA SER A 214 -55.93 32.68 6.04
C SER A 214 -54.44 32.54 6.39
N GLY A 215 -53.73 33.64 6.21
CA GLY A 215 -52.29 33.71 6.39
C GLY A 215 -51.90 33.56 7.86
N ALA A 216 -50.91 32.71 8.10
CA ALA A 216 -50.05 32.78 9.26
C ALA A 216 -48.66 32.28 8.84
N ALA A 217 -47.71 33.20 8.75
CA ALA A 217 -46.30 32.88 8.61
C ALA A 217 -45.85 32.11 9.86
N GLY A 218 -45.78 30.78 9.76
CA GLY A 218 -45.37 29.91 10.86
C GLY A 218 -43.90 30.11 11.18
N GLN A 219 -43.60 30.87 12.25
CA GLN A 219 -42.25 30.99 12.79
C GLN A 219 -41.73 29.63 13.29
N ALA A 220 -40.49 29.30 12.94
CA ALA A 220 -39.81 28.11 13.44
C ALA A 220 -39.71 28.14 14.98
N GLY A 221 -40.20 27.10 15.67
CA GLY A 221 -40.17 27.03 17.13
C GLY A 221 -38.75 27.11 17.73
N PRO A 222 -38.61 27.54 19.01
CA PRO A 222 -37.32 27.85 19.64
C PRO A 222 -36.30 26.69 19.68
N ALA A 223 -36.77 25.44 19.68
CA ALA A 223 -35.88 24.26 19.61
C ALA A 223 -35.25 24.06 18.21
N GLY A 224 -35.96 24.46 17.14
CA GLY A 224 -35.45 24.42 15.77
C GLY A 224 -34.38 25.48 15.53
N LEU A 225 -34.60 26.69 16.08
CA LEU A 225 -33.66 27.81 15.99
C LEU A 225 -32.35 27.52 16.73
N LYS A 226 -32.42 26.92 17.94
CA LYS A 226 -31.23 26.49 18.70
C LYS A 226 -30.39 25.44 17.96
N ALA A 227 -31.04 24.47 17.31
CA ALA A 227 -30.34 23.44 16.53
C ALA A 227 -29.65 24.04 15.28
N PHE A 228 -30.34 24.93 14.57
CA PHE A 228 -29.78 25.65 13.43
C PHE A 228 -28.58 26.52 13.82
N ALA A 229 -28.68 27.28 14.93
CA ALA A 229 -27.58 28.08 15.44
C ALA A 229 -26.36 27.23 15.83
N LYS A 230 -26.59 26.05 16.43
CA LYS A 230 -25.52 25.10 16.76
C LYS A 230 -24.82 24.57 15.51
N ASP A 231 -25.57 24.16 14.48
CA ASP A 231 -24.99 23.67 13.23
C ASP A 231 -24.17 24.77 12.54
N CYS A 232 -24.68 26.01 12.49
CA CYS A 232 -23.94 27.18 11.99
C CYS A 232 -22.65 27.43 12.79
N ALA A 233 -22.69 27.36 14.12
CA ALA A 233 -21.52 27.58 14.96
C ALA A 233 -20.41 26.56 14.68
N VAL A 234 -20.74 25.29 14.47
CA VAL A 234 -19.75 24.26 14.13
C VAL A 234 -19.18 24.47 12.72
N VAL A 235 -20.01 24.85 11.74
CA VAL A 235 -19.53 25.16 10.39
C VAL A 235 -18.58 26.37 10.41
N VAL A 236 -18.89 27.41 11.18
CA VAL A 236 -18.01 28.57 11.37
C VAL A 236 -16.72 28.17 12.09
N LEU A 237 -16.78 27.32 13.10
CA LEU A 237 -15.58 26.83 13.78
C LEU A 237 -14.69 26.03 12.82
N ALA A 238 -15.26 25.12 12.03
CA ALA A 238 -14.53 24.36 11.01
C ALA A 238 -13.90 25.28 9.96
N LEU A 239 -14.60 26.36 9.58
CA LEU A 239 -14.09 27.38 8.66
C LEU A 239 -12.86 28.08 9.26
N ILE A 240 -12.97 28.54 10.51
CA ILE A 240 -11.87 29.17 11.25
C ILE A 240 -10.68 28.22 11.36
N THR A 241 -10.91 26.92 11.63
CA THR A 241 -9.84 25.91 11.67
C THR A 241 -9.14 25.77 10.32
N CYS A 242 -9.89 25.63 9.22
CA CYS A 242 -9.28 25.49 7.88
C CYS A 242 -8.51 26.75 7.47
N VAL A 243 -9.10 27.94 7.65
CA VAL A 243 -8.45 29.22 7.34
C VAL A 243 -7.22 29.44 8.23
N GLY A 244 -7.33 29.16 9.52
CA GLY A 244 -6.22 29.27 10.46
C GLY A 244 -5.03 28.40 10.06
N LEU A 245 -5.27 27.15 9.63
CA LEU A 245 -4.20 26.25 9.18
C LEU A 245 -3.55 26.67 7.85
N LEU A 246 -4.26 27.44 7.01
CA LEU A 246 -3.72 27.98 5.76
C LEU A 246 -2.93 29.28 5.98
N LEU A 247 -3.11 29.96 7.12
CA LEU A 247 -2.46 31.23 7.43
C LEU A 247 -1.36 31.07 8.50
N PRO A 248 -0.22 31.75 8.37
CA PRO A 248 0.74 31.88 9.46
C PRO A 248 0.10 32.59 10.68
N PRO A 249 0.45 32.22 11.93
CA PRO A 249 1.49 31.26 12.31
C PRO A 249 0.98 29.82 12.52
N PHE A 250 -0.34 29.56 12.51
CA PHE A 250 -0.89 28.29 12.99
C PHE A 250 -0.53 27.09 12.11
N GLY A 251 -0.61 27.22 10.78
CA GLY A 251 -0.20 26.16 9.85
C GLY A 251 1.25 25.71 10.08
N PRO A 252 2.24 26.63 10.02
CA PRO A 252 3.64 26.34 10.32
C PRO A 252 3.88 25.75 11.70
N LEU A 253 3.24 26.29 12.75
CA LEU A 253 3.37 25.77 14.12
C LEU A 253 2.86 24.33 14.24
N PHE A 254 1.70 24.05 13.65
CA PHE A 254 1.09 22.73 13.68
C PHE A 254 1.92 21.73 12.89
N LYS A 255 2.39 22.10 11.68
CA LYS A 255 3.34 21.31 10.90
C LYS A 255 4.58 20.99 11.73
N GLY A 256 5.24 22.00 12.30
CA GLY A 256 6.44 21.82 13.11
C GLY A 256 6.24 20.86 14.29
N LYS A 257 5.06 20.85 14.91
CA LYS A 257 4.75 19.91 15.99
C LYS A 257 4.64 18.46 15.50
N ILE A 258 3.96 18.23 14.37
CA ILE A 258 3.89 16.90 13.74
C ILE A 258 5.28 16.40 13.39
N GLN A 259 6.11 17.26 12.81
CA GLN A 259 7.49 16.91 12.44
C GLN A 259 8.34 16.50 13.64
N GLN A 260 8.23 17.20 14.76
CA GLN A 260 8.92 16.84 16.00
C GLN A 260 8.45 15.49 16.55
N VAL A 261 7.14 15.24 16.52
CA VAL A 261 6.56 13.96 16.98
C VAL A 261 7.04 12.82 16.09
N SER A 262 6.98 12.98 14.78
CA SER A 262 7.46 11.99 13.81
C SER A 262 8.96 11.74 13.95
N LEU A 263 9.78 12.79 14.07
CA LEU A 263 11.22 12.64 14.29
C LEU A 263 11.51 11.89 15.60
N LYS A 264 10.84 12.24 16.69
CA LYS A 264 10.99 11.52 17.97
C LYS A 264 10.59 10.06 17.85
N ALA A 265 9.57 9.75 17.06
CA ALA A 265 9.11 8.38 16.81
C ALA A 265 10.12 7.57 15.99
N ASN A 266 10.82 8.22 15.08
CA ASN A 266 11.72 7.60 14.12
C ASN A 266 13.18 7.59 14.57
N LEU A 267 13.62 8.56 15.38
CA LEU A 267 14.97 8.65 15.94
C LEU A 267 14.94 9.48 17.24
N ASP A 268 14.68 8.82 18.37
CA ASP A 268 14.59 9.49 19.66
C ASP A 268 15.94 10.13 20.05
N GLY A 269 15.90 11.37 20.56
CA GLY A 269 17.09 12.17 20.86
C GLY A 269 17.63 13.03 19.70
N ALA A 270 17.11 12.87 18.48
CA ALA A 270 17.48 13.73 17.36
C ALA A 270 16.82 15.12 17.43
N LYS A 271 17.55 16.15 16.98
CA LYS A 271 17.07 17.54 16.89
C LYS A 271 16.83 17.91 15.43
N LEU A 272 15.59 18.24 15.10
CA LEU A 272 15.20 18.67 13.75
C LEU A 272 15.95 19.94 13.34
N GLN A 273 16.63 19.93 12.19
CA GLN A 273 17.22 21.13 11.57
C GLN A 273 16.29 21.66 10.49
N SER A 274 15.89 20.79 9.56
CA SER A 274 14.92 21.11 8.52
C SER A 274 14.22 19.84 8.06
N GLN A 275 13.04 19.99 7.46
CA GLN A 275 12.38 18.92 6.75
C GLN A 275 11.71 19.49 5.51
N ILE A 276 11.96 18.84 4.38
CA ILE A 276 11.34 19.19 3.12
C ILE A 276 10.56 17.99 2.57
N GLU A 277 9.67 18.28 1.64
CA GLU A 277 8.96 17.27 0.88
C GLU A 277 9.36 17.45 -0.58
N THR A 278 10.05 16.46 -1.13
CA THR A 278 10.36 16.39 -2.55
C THR A 278 9.18 15.73 -3.29
N ALA A 279 9.25 15.69 -4.62
CA ALA A 279 8.26 14.96 -5.43
C ALA A 279 8.23 13.45 -5.13
N TYR A 280 9.28 12.90 -4.51
CA TYR A 280 9.47 11.47 -4.26
C TYR A 280 9.41 11.12 -2.78
N ASN A 281 9.99 11.95 -1.91
CA ASN A 281 10.32 11.59 -0.53
C ASN A 281 10.03 12.72 0.46
N GLN A 282 9.77 12.35 1.71
CA GLN A 282 9.92 13.25 2.84
C GLN A 282 11.35 13.17 3.36
N VAL A 283 12.10 14.27 3.24
CA VAL A 283 13.52 14.34 3.62
C VAL A 283 13.66 15.15 4.90
N THR A 284 14.18 14.53 5.95
CA THR A 284 14.38 15.14 7.26
C THR A 284 15.88 15.26 7.53
N PHE A 285 16.36 16.50 7.65
CA PHE A 285 17.71 16.77 8.12
C PHE A 285 17.66 17.02 9.63
N ALA A 286 18.35 16.17 10.39
CA ALA A 286 18.38 16.21 11.84
C ALA A 286 19.82 16.11 12.37
N LYS A 287 20.00 16.54 13.61
CA LYS A 287 21.26 16.38 14.36
C LYS A 287 21.07 15.36 15.46
N TYR A 288 21.88 14.31 15.46
CA TYR A 288 21.87 13.26 16.47
C TYR A 288 23.21 13.25 17.20
N GLY A 289 23.23 13.72 18.46
CA GLY A 289 24.48 13.98 19.17
C GLY A 289 25.34 15.00 18.41
N THR A 290 26.54 14.57 17.98
CA THR A 290 27.46 15.35 17.15
C THR A 290 27.30 15.12 15.65
N GLN A 291 26.56 14.08 15.24
CA GLN A 291 26.40 13.68 13.84
C GLN A 291 25.23 14.40 13.18
N ASN A 292 25.42 14.70 11.90
CA ASN A 292 24.37 15.14 10.99
C ASN A 292 23.72 13.89 10.36
N VAL A 293 22.40 13.79 10.40
CA VAL A 293 21.67 12.59 9.95
C VAL A 293 20.57 13.01 8.98
N ILE A 294 20.44 12.25 7.90
CA ILE A 294 19.36 12.37 6.93
C ILE A 294 18.42 11.19 7.08
N LEU A 295 17.15 11.52 7.27
CA LEU A 295 16.08 10.53 7.24
C LEU A 295 15.24 10.71 5.99
N VAL A 296 15.02 9.63 5.24
CA VAL A 296 14.09 9.58 4.11
C VAL A 296 12.88 8.75 4.53
N ASN A 297 11.69 9.35 4.42
CA ASN A 297 10.42 8.75 4.84
C ASN A 297 10.46 8.18 6.28
N GLY A 298 11.26 8.81 7.16
CA GLY A 298 11.42 8.39 8.56
C GLY A 298 12.46 7.29 8.80
N GLU A 299 13.23 6.88 7.80
CA GLU A 299 14.36 5.96 7.95
C GLU A 299 15.69 6.68 7.81
N VAL A 300 16.67 6.33 8.65
CA VAL A 300 18.04 6.86 8.53
C VAL A 300 18.64 6.31 7.24
N GLN A 301 18.91 7.22 6.29
CA GLN A 301 19.54 6.88 5.01
C GLN A 301 21.04 7.19 5.03
N ALA A 302 21.43 8.29 5.68
CA ALA A 302 22.83 8.68 5.76
C ALA A 302 23.15 9.39 7.09
N SER A 303 24.37 9.20 7.58
CA SER A 303 24.94 9.90 8.72
C SER A 303 26.30 10.50 8.34
N PHE A 304 26.63 11.65 8.93
CA PHE A 304 27.85 12.38 8.67
C PHE A 304 28.52 12.77 10.00
N PRO A 305 29.79 12.36 10.25
CA PRO A 305 30.58 11.43 9.43
C PRO A 305 29.96 10.03 9.37
N ALA A 306 30.16 9.37 8.22
CA ALA A 306 29.73 7.99 8.02
C ALA A 306 30.53 7.02 8.89
N GLY A 307 29.99 5.83 9.10
CA GLY A 307 30.65 4.79 9.87
C GLY A 307 31.86 4.18 9.16
N PRO A 308 32.73 3.47 9.91
CA PRO A 308 33.95 2.86 9.38
C PRO A 308 33.70 1.78 8.29
N GLU A 309 32.48 1.26 8.20
CA GLU A 309 32.04 0.27 7.22
C GLU A 309 32.14 0.75 5.76
N VAL A 310 31.95 2.04 5.50
CA VAL A 310 31.92 2.61 4.14
C VAL A 310 33.22 2.37 3.38
N LEU A 311 34.37 2.51 4.04
CA LEU A 311 35.67 2.27 3.40
C LEU A 311 35.90 0.79 3.08
N GLY A 312 35.43 -0.10 3.96
CA GLY A 312 35.51 -1.54 3.73
C GLY A 312 34.61 -1.98 2.59
N GLU A 313 33.39 -1.45 2.52
CA GLU A 313 32.46 -1.69 1.41
C GLU A 313 33.04 -1.22 0.07
N ALA A 314 33.53 0.02 -0.01
CA ALA A 314 34.12 0.54 -1.24
C ALA A 314 35.37 -0.27 -1.67
N ALA A 315 36.21 -0.68 -0.71
CA ALA A 315 37.38 -1.52 -0.98
C ALA A 315 36.98 -2.93 -1.47
N LEU A 316 35.96 -3.54 -0.85
CA LEU A 316 35.38 -4.81 -1.28
C LEU A 316 34.90 -4.71 -2.73
N LEU A 317 34.07 -3.72 -3.04
CA LEU A 317 33.51 -3.52 -4.38
C LEU A 317 34.60 -3.29 -5.43
N ALA A 318 35.58 -2.42 -5.13
CA ALA A 318 36.70 -2.15 -6.03
C ALA A 318 37.58 -3.38 -6.28
N ALA A 319 37.75 -4.27 -5.30
CA ALA A 319 38.54 -5.49 -5.44
C ALA A 319 37.85 -6.59 -6.29
N GLN A 320 36.55 -6.44 -6.59
CA GLN A 320 35.82 -7.35 -7.48
C GLN A 320 35.99 -7.00 -8.96
N ALA A 321 36.20 -5.73 -9.28
CA ALA A 321 36.31 -5.28 -10.67
C ALA A 321 37.68 -5.66 -11.26
N GLY A 322 37.69 -6.15 -12.51
CA GLY A 322 38.93 -6.46 -13.24
C GLY A 322 39.73 -5.21 -13.64
N LYS A 323 39.04 -4.09 -13.83
CA LYS A 323 39.60 -2.77 -14.15
C LYS A 323 38.92 -1.68 -13.33
N HIS A 324 39.51 -0.48 -13.36
CA HIS A 324 39.10 0.64 -12.54
C HIS A 324 38.85 1.91 -13.35
N ASP A 325 38.42 1.77 -14.61
CA ASP A 325 38.22 2.93 -15.50
C ASP A 325 36.88 3.60 -15.17
N LYS A 326 35.80 2.82 -15.01
CA LYS A 326 34.45 3.36 -14.78
C LYS A 326 33.61 2.54 -13.80
N ALA A 327 33.04 3.22 -12.81
CA ALA A 327 32.01 2.69 -11.92
C ALA A 327 30.66 3.40 -12.14
N LEU A 328 29.57 2.64 -12.26
CA LEU A 328 28.20 3.14 -12.39
C LEU A 328 27.39 2.77 -11.14
N ILE A 329 26.94 3.79 -10.42
CA ILE A 329 26.14 3.64 -9.20
C ILE A 329 24.69 4.01 -9.50
N LEU A 330 23.79 3.05 -9.33
CA LEU A 330 22.37 3.15 -9.66
C LEU A 330 21.53 3.32 -8.38
N GLY A 331 21.23 4.56 -8.04
CA GLY A 331 20.46 4.95 -6.86
C GLY A 331 21.21 5.91 -5.93
N GLY A 332 20.46 6.45 -4.96
CA GLY A 332 20.91 7.52 -4.05
C GLY A 332 21.35 7.08 -2.66
N ASP A 333 21.10 5.83 -2.28
CA ASP A 333 21.13 5.41 -0.86
C ASP A 333 22.54 5.27 -0.28
N ARG A 334 23.54 5.12 -1.15
CA ARG A 334 24.94 4.89 -0.75
C ARG A 334 25.86 6.01 -1.23
N LEU A 335 25.51 7.26 -0.94
CA LEU A 335 26.31 8.43 -1.32
C LEU A 335 27.76 8.33 -0.84
N GLU A 336 27.98 8.00 0.43
CA GLU A 336 29.35 7.95 0.98
C GLU A 336 30.16 6.78 0.41
N THR A 337 29.55 5.63 0.11
CA THR A 337 30.23 4.55 -0.64
C THR A 337 30.59 5.02 -2.05
N SER A 338 29.70 5.76 -2.73
CA SER A 338 29.96 6.33 -4.06
C SER A 338 31.15 7.30 -4.05
N ILE A 339 31.23 8.13 -3.00
CA ILE A 339 32.36 9.04 -2.77
C ILE A 339 33.65 8.25 -2.48
N ALA A 340 33.58 7.20 -1.66
CA ALA A 340 34.74 6.37 -1.34
C ALA A 340 35.26 5.59 -2.56
N LEU A 341 34.38 5.16 -3.48
CA LEU A 341 34.75 4.50 -4.73
C LEU A 341 35.57 5.40 -5.67
N ALA A 342 35.41 6.72 -5.59
CA ALA A 342 36.20 7.66 -6.39
C ALA A 342 37.69 7.69 -5.99
N ALA A 343 38.08 7.06 -4.88
CA ALA A 343 39.49 6.83 -4.55
C ALA A 343 40.12 5.67 -5.36
N TYR A 344 39.30 4.85 -6.02
CA TYR A 344 39.73 3.64 -6.71
C TYR A 344 39.49 3.68 -8.22
N PHE A 345 38.50 4.44 -8.69
CA PHE A 345 38.10 4.51 -10.10
C PHE A 345 38.42 5.85 -10.75
N ASP A 346 38.78 5.83 -12.05
CA ASP A 346 39.03 7.05 -12.84
C ASP A 346 37.77 7.90 -13.01
N LEU A 347 36.61 7.25 -13.14
CA LEU A 347 35.30 7.89 -13.21
C LEU A 347 34.26 7.11 -12.40
N VAL A 348 33.53 7.81 -11.54
CA VAL A 348 32.34 7.29 -10.83
C VAL A 348 31.12 8.08 -11.27
N GLN A 349 30.16 7.41 -11.90
CA GLN A 349 28.86 7.99 -12.28
C GLN A 349 27.79 7.54 -11.31
N MET A 350 27.24 8.47 -10.52
CA MET A 350 26.13 8.22 -9.62
C MET A 350 24.83 8.74 -10.24
N VAL A 351 23.87 7.85 -10.45
CA VAL A 351 22.58 8.18 -11.03
C VAL A 351 21.52 8.14 -9.94
N THR A 352 20.85 9.26 -9.71
CA THR A 352 19.80 9.37 -8.68
C THR A 352 18.59 10.13 -9.22
N LEU A 353 17.39 9.69 -8.80
CA LEU A 353 16.14 10.30 -9.25
C LEU A 353 15.83 11.62 -8.51
N ASP A 354 16.26 11.74 -7.25
CA ASP A 354 15.91 12.85 -6.36
C ASP A 354 17.10 13.79 -6.15
N GLY A 355 17.20 14.82 -7.02
CA GLY A 355 18.26 15.83 -6.94
C GLY A 355 18.17 16.72 -5.70
N GLU A 356 16.96 16.99 -5.19
CA GLU A 356 16.80 17.78 -3.96
C GLU A 356 17.32 17.03 -2.73
N LEU A 357 17.08 15.72 -2.66
CA LEU A 357 17.67 14.86 -1.64
C LEU A 357 19.20 14.88 -1.70
N PHE A 358 19.77 14.75 -2.90
CA PHE A 358 21.22 14.82 -3.10
C PHE A 358 21.80 16.16 -2.61
N ASP A 359 21.18 17.29 -2.97
CA ASP A 359 21.62 18.63 -2.53
C ASP A 359 21.58 18.81 -1.00
N ILE A 360 20.63 18.15 -0.32
CA ILE A 360 20.57 18.14 1.14
C ILE A 360 21.69 17.28 1.72
N ALA A 361 21.94 16.11 1.14
CA ALA A 361 23.03 15.24 1.55
C ALA A 361 24.40 15.92 1.46
N VAL A 362 24.66 16.61 0.36
CA VAL A 362 25.90 17.39 0.17
C VAL A 362 26.00 18.55 1.19
N ARG A 363 24.88 19.23 1.48
CA ARG A 363 24.85 20.28 2.52
C ARG A 363 25.11 19.70 3.91
N ALA A 364 24.44 18.62 4.29
CA ALA A 364 24.62 17.97 5.59
C ALA A 364 26.06 17.48 5.79
N ARG A 365 26.68 16.96 4.71
CA ARG A 365 28.08 16.58 4.66
C ARG A 365 29.02 17.77 4.91
N LYS A 366 28.80 18.87 4.18
CA LYS A 366 29.58 20.11 4.34
C LYS A 366 29.45 20.70 5.75
N ASP A 367 28.24 20.71 6.30
CA ASP A 367 27.97 21.19 7.67
C ASP A 367 28.62 20.31 8.74
N ALA A 368 28.91 19.05 8.43
CA ALA A 368 29.68 18.14 9.28
C ALA A 368 31.20 18.36 9.18
N GLY A 369 31.66 19.35 8.39
CA GLY A 369 33.08 19.65 8.19
C GLY A 369 33.81 18.69 7.25
N LEU A 370 33.07 17.89 6.49
CA LEU A 370 33.63 16.98 5.50
C LEU A 370 33.98 17.74 4.20
N GLY A 371 34.94 17.22 3.45
CA GLY A 371 35.51 17.88 2.26
C GLY A 371 34.53 18.10 1.11
N GLN A 372 35.02 18.61 -0.02
CA GLN A 372 34.23 18.66 -1.25
C GLN A 372 34.03 17.25 -1.83
N LEU A 373 33.09 17.13 -2.77
CA LEU A 373 32.96 15.91 -3.57
C LEU A 373 34.19 15.75 -4.46
N PRO A 374 34.64 14.50 -4.72
CA PRO A 374 35.72 14.21 -5.67
C PRO A 374 35.39 14.74 -7.06
N SER A 375 36.41 15.22 -7.80
CA SER A 375 36.22 15.76 -9.16
C SER A 375 35.85 14.71 -10.20
N ASN A 376 36.14 13.44 -9.92
CA ASN A 376 35.82 12.28 -10.73
C ASN A 376 34.49 11.60 -10.33
N LEU A 377 33.70 12.22 -9.43
CA LEU A 377 32.34 11.78 -9.14
C LEU A 377 31.35 12.65 -9.93
N GLU A 378 30.78 12.07 -10.99
CA GLU A 378 29.71 12.69 -11.78
C GLU A 378 28.35 12.28 -11.23
N VAL A 379 27.47 13.27 -10.98
CA VAL A 379 26.12 13.01 -10.48
C VAL A 379 25.10 13.35 -11.54
N ILE A 380 24.26 12.37 -11.89
CA ILE A 380 23.28 12.44 -12.96
C ILE A 380 21.89 12.33 -12.35
N ILE A 381 21.05 13.35 -12.58
CA ILE A 381 19.69 13.42 -12.07
C ILE A 381 18.71 12.85 -13.09
N GLU A 382 18.53 11.53 -13.08
CA GLU A 382 17.64 10.78 -13.98
C GLU A 382 17.14 9.49 -13.29
N ASP A 383 16.11 8.83 -13.85
CA ASP A 383 15.70 7.48 -13.44
C ASP A 383 16.87 6.49 -13.62
N PRO A 384 17.36 5.81 -12.55
CA PRO A 384 18.51 4.91 -12.67
C PRO A 384 18.31 3.78 -13.68
N ARG A 385 17.09 3.24 -13.77
CA ARG A 385 16.76 2.21 -14.74
C ARG A 385 16.70 2.77 -16.17
N GLY A 386 16.08 3.93 -16.36
CA GLY A 386 16.04 4.65 -17.65
C GLY A 386 17.42 4.99 -18.19
N TYR A 387 18.28 5.61 -17.36
CA TYR A 387 19.65 5.95 -17.72
C TYR A 387 20.48 4.69 -18.02
N ALA A 388 20.35 3.66 -17.18
CA ALA A 388 21.03 2.40 -17.40
C ALA A 388 20.68 1.88 -18.80
N VAL A 389 19.41 1.87 -19.23
CA VAL A 389 19.01 1.41 -20.57
C VAL A 389 19.61 2.26 -21.71
N SER A 390 19.62 3.59 -21.58
CA SER A 390 20.05 4.50 -22.65
C SER A 390 21.58 4.58 -22.86
N SER A 391 22.38 4.33 -21.83
CA SER A 391 23.85 4.35 -21.94
C SER A 391 24.40 3.15 -22.69
N HIS A 392 25.38 3.31 -23.59
CA HIS A 392 25.94 2.20 -24.39
C HIS A 392 27.39 1.83 -24.04
N GLU A 393 28.01 2.53 -23.10
CA GLU A 393 29.41 2.28 -22.73
C GLU A 393 29.55 1.11 -21.76
N PRO A 394 30.55 0.23 -21.96
CA PRO A 394 30.90 -0.79 -20.98
C PRO A 394 31.34 -0.16 -19.64
N VAL A 395 31.06 -0.86 -18.54
CA VAL A 395 31.36 -0.43 -17.17
C VAL A 395 32.05 -1.57 -16.42
N ASP A 396 33.09 -1.26 -15.66
CA ASP A 396 33.86 -2.26 -14.91
C ASP A 396 33.19 -2.64 -13.58
N LEU A 397 32.50 -1.69 -12.94
CA LEU A 397 31.74 -1.90 -11.72
C LEU A 397 30.34 -1.28 -11.84
N ILE A 398 29.29 -2.09 -11.67
CA ILE A 398 27.91 -1.60 -11.53
C ILE A 398 27.46 -1.85 -10.09
N VAL A 399 26.96 -0.82 -9.41
CA VAL A 399 26.44 -0.93 -8.03
C VAL A 399 24.97 -0.54 -8.01
N ILE A 400 24.11 -1.46 -7.61
CA ILE A 400 22.69 -1.18 -7.36
C ILE A 400 22.58 -0.60 -5.94
N ALA A 401 22.70 0.73 -5.85
CA ALA A 401 22.60 1.52 -4.61
C ALA A 401 21.17 2.04 -4.39
N SER A 402 20.20 1.14 -4.57
CA SER A 402 18.77 1.40 -4.39
C SER A 402 18.24 0.64 -3.19
N PRO A 403 17.06 1.01 -2.65
CA PRO A 403 16.47 0.28 -1.54
C PRO A 403 16.25 -1.18 -1.90
N GLU A 404 16.29 -2.05 -0.90
CA GLU A 404 16.04 -3.48 -1.11
C GLU A 404 14.64 -3.73 -1.74
N PRO A 405 14.43 -4.85 -2.46
CA PRO A 405 13.20 -5.12 -3.21
C PRO A 405 11.98 -5.47 -2.34
N SER A 406 11.72 -4.70 -1.29
CA SER A 406 10.59 -4.82 -0.35
C SER A 406 9.28 -4.27 -0.89
N THR A 407 9.33 -3.44 -1.94
CA THR A 407 8.18 -2.92 -2.69
C THR A 407 8.39 -3.12 -4.18
N ARG A 408 7.33 -3.01 -4.99
CA ARG A 408 7.45 -3.06 -6.45
C ARG A 408 8.28 -1.92 -7.05
N ALA A 409 8.25 -0.74 -6.44
CA ALA A 409 9.04 0.40 -6.90
C ALA A 409 10.53 0.15 -6.72
N ALA A 410 10.94 -0.42 -5.58
CA ALA A 410 12.34 -0.82 -5.35
C ALA A 410 12.71 -2.11 -6.11
N GLY A 411 11.79 -3.08 -6.16
CA GLY A 411 11.96 -4.37 -6.82
C GLY A 411 12.29 -4.31 -8.30
N ARG A 412 11.86 -3.24 -9.00
CA ARG A 412 12.19 -3.03 -10.42
C ARG A 412 13.70 -2.94 -10.70
N MET A 413 14.52 -2.63 -9.69
CA MET A 413 15.98 -2.59 -9.77
C MET A 413 16.63 -3.98 -9.59
N PHE A 414 15.85 -4.99 -9.22
CA PHE A 414 16.32 -6.35 -8.94
C PHE A 414 15.62 -7.39 -9.84
N SER A 415 14.80 -6.96 -10.81
CA SER A 415 14.07 -7.86 -11.70
C SER A 415 14.99 -8.51 -12.73
N VAL A 416 14.66 -9.75 -13.10
CA VAL A 416 15.37 -10.48 -14.16
C VAL A 416 15.43 -9.68 -15.46
N GLU A 417 14.37 -8.93 -15.78
CA GLU A 417 14.33 -8.05 -16.95
C GLU A 417 15.37 -6.94 -16.86
N PHE A 418 15.50 -6.27 -15.71
CA PHE A 418 16.47 -5.21 -15.52
C PHE A 418 17.91 -5.73 -15.45
N LEU A 419 18.15 -6.83 -14.74
CA LEU A 419 19.45 -7.48 -14.71
C LEU A 419 19.89 -7.91 -16.13
N GLY A 420 18.95 -8.42 -16.93
CA GLY A 420 19.19 -8.74 -18.34
C GLY A 420 19.51 -7.51 -19.21
N GLN A 421 19.04 -6.32 -18.83
CA GLN A 421 19.40 -5.05 -19.47
C GLN A 421 20.77 -4.53 -19.01
N LEU A 422 21.19 -4.84 -17.78
CA LEU A 422 22.51 -4.50 -17.25
C LEU A 422 23.62 -5.40 -17.78
N ALA A 423 23.34 -6.69 -17.99
CA ALA A 423 24.35 -7.66 -18.41
C ALA A 423 25.15 -7.21 -19.66
N PRO A 424 24.55 -6.71 -20.76
CA PRO A 424 25.32 -6.25 -21.92
C PRO A 424 26.22 -5.03 -21.68
N LYS A 425 26.04 -4.30 -20.56
CA LYS A 425 26.81 -3.09 -20.22
C LYS A 425 27.97 -3.40 -19.28
N LEU A 426 27.96 -4.55 -18.64
CA LEU A 426 29.03 -4.96 -17.76
C LEU A 426 30.22 -5.43 -18.61
N ALA A 427 31.43 -4.98 -18.28
CA ALA A 427 32.65 -5.49 -18.89
C ALA A 427 32.76 -7.02 -18.65
N GLY A 428 33.47 -7.74 -19.53
CA GLY A 428 33.59 -9.20 -19.43
C GLY A 428 34.17 -9.68 -18.09
N ASP A 429 35.14 -8.94 -17.56
CA ASP A 429 35.77 -9.10 -16.25
C ASP A 429 35.21 -8.14 -15.18
N GLY A 430 34.12 -7.44 -15.48
CA GLY A 430 33.46 -6.50 -14.59
C GLY A 430 32.60 -7.19 -13.52
N ALA A 431 32.29 -6.44 -12.47
CA ALA A 431 31.47 -6.90 -11.36
C ALA A 431 30.20 -6.05 -11.21
N LEU A 432 29.08 -6.71 -10.94
CA LEU A 432 27.84 -6.09 -10.49
C LEU A 432 27.63 -6.42 -9.01
N ALA A 433 27.30 -5.41 -8.21
CA ALA A 433 27.01 -5.55 -6.80
C ALA A 433 25.62 -5.03 -6.45
N ALA A 434 24.94 -5.72 -5.54
CA ALA A 434 23.67 -5.31 -4.98
C ALA A 434 23.59 -5.68 -3.50
N PHE A 435 22.82 -4.90 -2.74
CA PHE A 435 22.69 -5.06 -1.30
C PHE A 435 21.30 -5.56 -0.97
N VAL A 436 21.22 -6.62 -0.18
CA VAL A 436 19.94 -7.19 0.25
C VAL A 436 20.01 -7.56 1.72
N GLN A 437 18.90 -7.37 2.42
CA GLN A 437 18.80 -7.76 3.80
C GLN A 437 19.04 -9.27 3.96
N SER A 438 19.83 -9.61 4.98
CA SER A 438 20.21 -10.98 5.27
C SER A 438 20.17 -11.22 6.79
N GLY A 439 20.81 -12.30 7.24
CA GLY A 439 21.12 -12.54 8.63
C GLY A 439 22.51 -13.13 8.72
N GLU A 440 23.45 -12.41 9.34
CA GLU A 440 24.85 -12.86 9.49
C GLU A 440 24.95 -14.19 10.26
N ASN A 441 24.08 -14.38 11.27
CA ASN A 441 24.11 -15.54 12.16
C ASN A 441 22.90 -16.48 12.03
N ALA A 442 21.84 -16.07 11.32
CA ALA A 442 20.60 -16.87 11.22
C ALA A 442 19.88 -16.65 9.87
N LEU A 443 20.11 -17.57 8.93
CA LEU A 443 19.36 -17.70 7.68
C LEU A 443 18.30 -18.78 7.82
N ILE A 444 17.12 -18.42 8.33
CA ILE A 444 16.05 -19.38 8.61
C ILE A 444 14.71 -18.81 8.10
N GLY A 445 13.82 -19.69 7.64
CA GLY A 445 12.45 -19.34 7.28
C GLY A 445 12.39 -18.39 6.08
N GLU A 446 11.68 -17.27 6.23
CA GLU A 446 11.37 -16.37 5.12
C GLU A 446 12.58 -15.53 4.68
N THR A 447 13.49 -15.19 5.59
CA THR A 447 14.76 -14.53 5.26
C THR A 447 15.61 -15.39 4.31
N LEU A 448 15.64 -16.70 4.53
CA LEU A 448 16.36 -17.63 3.65
C LEU A 448 15.71 -17.70 2.27
N ARG A 449 14.38 -17.83 2.19
CA ARG A 449 13.65 -17.84 0.91
C ARG A 449 13.84 -16.54 0.14
N TYR A 450 13.83 -15.40 0.83
CA TYR A 450 14.13 -14.10 0.24
C TYR A 450 15.52 -14.08 -0.41
N GLY A 451 16.57 -14.47 0.32
CA GLY A 451 17.93 -14.57 -0.20
C GLY A 451 18.06 -15.56 -1.37
N GLN A 452 17.41 -16.71 -1.28
CA GLN A 452 17.32 -17.70 -2.36
C GLN A 452 16.67 -17.14 -3.63
N SER A 453 15.59 -16.36 -3.48
CA SER A 453 14.91 -15.74 -4.62
C SER A 453 15.80 -14.72 -5.33
N ILE A 454 16.51 -13.88 -4.57
CA ILE A 454 17.49 -12.93 -5.12
C ILE A 454 18.62 -13.68 -5.82
N TRP A 455 19.21 -14.68 -5.14
CA TRP A 455 20.27 -15.51 -5.71
C TRP A 455 19.86 -16.13 -7.05
N GLN A 456 18.71 -16.80 -7.11
CA GLN A 456 18.20 -17.40 -8.35
C GLN A 456 17.94 -16.36 -9.45
N THR A 457 17.47 -15.17 -9.09
CA THR A 457 17.23 -14.10 -10.06
C THR A 457 18.54 -13.64 -10.71
N PHE A 458 19.59 -13.43 -9.90
CA PHE A 458 20.91 -13.06 -10.42
C PHE A 458 21.54 -14.21 -11.22
N SER A 459 21.48 -15.45 -10.71
CA SER A 459 22.01 -16.65 -11.40
C SER A 459 21.25 -16.99 -12.70
N SER A 460 20.04 -16.47 -12.90
CA SER A 460 19.31 -16.65 -14.16
C SER A 460 19.85 -15.79 -15.31
N VAL A 461 20.65 -14.75 -15.00
CA VAL A 461 21.22 -13.82 -15.97
C VAL A 461 22.74 -13.92 -16.03
N PHE A 462 23.40 -14.05 -14.88
CA PHE A 462 24.86 -14.02 -14.76
C PHE A 462 25.43 -15.43 -14.51
N ALA A 463 26.56 -15.71 -15.15
CA ALA A 463 27.22 -17.02 -15.04
C ALA A 463 27.92 -17.20 -13.70
N ASN A 464 28.56 -16.14 -13.19
CA ASN A 464 29.24 -16.13 -11.91
C ASN A 464 28.45 -15.29 -10.92
N VAL A 465 28.04 -15.89 -9.80
CA VAL A 465 27.37 -15.21 -8.69
C VAL A 465 28.05 -15.62 -7.38
N ALA A 466 28.27 -14.64 -6.51
CA ALA A 466 28.86 -14.81 -5.19
C ALA A 466 28.10 -13.96 -4.16
N VAL A 467 28.29 -14.26 -2.88
CA VAL A 467 27.63 -13.54 -1.79
C VAL A 467 28.62 -13.30 -0.66
N VAL A 468 28.73 -12.05 -0.24
CA VAL A 468 29.44 -11.67 0.98
C VAL A 468 28.39 -11.50 2.09
N PRO A 469 28.45 -12.30 3.16
CA PRO A 469 27.46 -12.27 4.24
C PRO A 469 27.64 -11.05 5.16
N GLY A 470 26.56 -10.64 5.80
CA GLY A 470 26.48 -9.54 6.77
C GLY A 470 25.04 -9.34 7.22
N GLU A 471 24.76 -8.32 8.04
CA GLU A 471 23.38 -7.88 8.30
C GLU A 471 22.65 -7.52 6.99
N GLU A 472 23.38 -6.84 6.10
CA GLU A 472 23.09 -6.77 4.68
C GLU A 472 24.11 -7.62 3.92
N ALA A 473 23.64 -8.54 3.10
CA ALA A 473 24.50 -9.32 2.22
C ALA A 473 24.79 -8.53 0.95
N VAL A 474 26.04 -8.61 0.47
CA VAL A 474 26.44 -8.10 -0.84
C VAL A 474 26.36 -9.24 -1.84
N ILE A 475 25.39 -9.18 -2.75
CA ILE A 475 25.28 -10.09 -3.89
C ILE A 475 26.19 -9.55 -4.99
N LEU A 476 27.11 -10.39 -5.42
CA LEU A 476 28.06 -10.11 -6.49
C LEU A 476 27.69 -10.96 -7.71
N ALA A 477 27.72 -10.37 -8.90
CA ALA A 477 27.44 -11.08 -10.14
C ALA A 477 28.29 -10.57 -11.30
N GLY A 478 28.57 -11.43 -12.26
CA GLY A 478 29.38 -11.09 -13.43
C GLY A 478 29.28 -12.13 -14.54
N HIS A 479 29.89 -11.82 -15.68
CA HIS A 479 30.01 -12.77 -16.78
C HIS A 479 30.93 -13.93 -16.39
N LYS A 480 31.08 -14.90 -17.30
CA LYS A 480 31.94 -16.06 -17.09
C LYS A 480 33.40 -15.69 -16.80
N ASP A 481 33.87 -14.60 -17.39
CA ASP A 481 35.25 -14.12 -17.25
C ASP A 481 35.44 -13.23 -15.99
N ALA A 482 34.35 -12.89 -15.28
CA ALA A 482 34.41 -12.14 -14.04
C ALA A 482 34.98 -13.01 -12.92
N ASN A 483 36.13 -12.61 -12.39
CA ASN A 483 36.83 -13.34 -11.34
C ASN A 483 36.31 -12.93 -9.95
N LEU A 484 35.03 -13.16 -9.64
CA LEU A 484 34.46 -12.78 -8.34
C LEU A 484 35.05 -13.63 -7.21
N THR A 485 35.39 -13.02 -6.07
CA THR A 485 35.93 -13.74 -4.91
C THR A 485 35.30 -13.33 -3.59
N THR A 486 35.10 -14.31 -2.72
CA THR A 486 34.68 -14.13 -1.33
C THR A 486 35.77 -14.59 -0.36
N ASN A 487 37.00 -14.79 -0.85
CA ASN A 487 38.14 -15.14 -0.01
C ASN A 487 38.82 -13.86 0.47
N SER A 488 38.85 -13.65 1.78
CA SER A 488 39.44 -12.48 2.41
C SER A 488 40.92 -12.26 2.04
N GLY A 489 41.70 -13.33 1.93
CA GLY A 489 43.11 -13.27 1.54
C GLY A 489 43.32 -12.84 0.09
N GLU A 490 42.51 -13.37 -0.82
CA GLU A 490 42.54 -12.98 -2.23
C GLU A 490 42.11 -11.52 -2.43
N LEU A 491 41.07 -11.07 -1.73
CA LEU A 491 40.64 -9.67 -1.72
C LEU A 491 41.77 -8.74 -1.28
N ALA A 492 42.46 -9.09 -0.19
CA ALA A 492 43.59 -8.32 0.29
C ALA A 492 44.74 -8.25 -0.72
N GLN A 493 45.07 -9.36 -1.39
CA GLN A 493 46.11 -9.40 -2.42
C GLN A 493 45.75 -8.55 -3.64
N ARG A 494 44.53 -8.67 -4.15
CA ARG A 494 44.05 -7.86 -5.28
C ARG A 494 44.06 -6.38 -4.94
N TYR A 495 43.55 -6.03 -3.77
CA TYR A 495 43.53 -4.67 -3.28
C TYR A 495 44.93 -4.07 -3.19
N LEU A 496 45.90 -4.81 -2.65
CA LEU A 496 47.30 -4.39 -2.63
C LEU A 496 47.87 -4.21 -4.04
N ALA A 497 47.51 -5.08 -4.99
CA ALA A 497 48.00 -5.04 -6.35
C ALA A 497 47.55 -3.79 -7.11
N PHE A 498 46.25 -3.46 -7.09
CA PHE A 498 45.74 -2.31 -7.86
C PHE A 498 45.99 -0.96 -7.16
N THR A 499 46.05 -0.93 -5.82
CA THR A 499 46.34 0.32 -5.07
C THR A 499 47.83 0.59 -4.87
N GLY A 500 48.71 -0.38 -5.18
CA GLY A 500 50.13 -0.32 -4.85
C GLY A 500 50.39 -0.19 -3.34
N GLY A 501 49.46 -0.68 -2.50
CA GLY A 501 49.53 -0.60 -1.05
C GLY A 501 49.26 0.77 -0.43
N LYS A 502 48.77 1.74 -1.22
CA LYS A 502 48.51 3.13 -0.76
C LYS A 502 47.02 3.50 -0.66
N GLY A 503 46.12 2.53 -0.81
CA GLY A 503 44.69 2.79 -0.70
C GLY A 503 44.24 3.16 0.73
N PRO A 504 43.07 3.82 0.90
CA PRO A 504 42.59 4.32 2.19
C PRO A 504 42.08 3.24 3.16
N TYR A 505 41.83 2.02 2.70
CA TYR A 505 41.44 0.87 3.52
C TYR A 505 42.64 -0.03 3.90
N ASP A 506 42.65 -0.57 5.12
CA ASP A 506 43.66 -1.51 5.60
C ASP A 506 43.34 -2.94 5.09
N PRO A 507 44.18 -3.53 4.23
CA PRO A 507 43.91 -4.85 3.64
C PRO A 507 43.77 -5.98 4.67
N ARG A 508 44.35 -5.83 5.87
CA ARG A 508 44.25 -6.85 6.93
C ARG A 508 42.82 -6.98 7.47
N ARG A 509 41.99 -5.96 7.26
CA ARG A 509 40.60 -5.93 7.74
C ARG A 509 39.64 -6.65 6.80
N PHE A 510 40.08 -7.14 5.65
CA PHE A 510 39.24 -7.99 4.80
C PHE A 510 38.78 -9.27 5.51
N SER A 511 39.56 -9.79 6.46
CA SER A 511 39.13 -10.94 7.30
C SER A 511 38.08 -10.57 8.35
N GLU A 512 37.95 -9.29 8.70
CA GLU A 512 36.85 -8.78 9.54
C GLU A 512 35.58 -8.60 8.69
N LEU A 513 35.74 -8.15 7.44
CA LEU A 513 34.64 -7.86 6.53
C LEU A 513 34.05 -9.13 5.89
N VAL A 514 34.89 -10.10 5.56
CA VAL A 514 34.48 -11.33 4.86
C VAL A 514 34.98 -12.54 5.63
N GLN A 515 34.02 -13.29 6.20
CA GLN A 515 34.29 -14.59 6.80
C GLN A 515 34.07 -15.67 5.73
N ASP A 516 35.16 -16.29 5.27
CA ASP A 516 35.19 -17.22 4.14
C ASP A 516 34.25 -18.44 4.33
N ASP A 517 34.19 -18.97 5.56
CA ASP A 517 33.32 -20.07 5.96
C ASP A 517 31.84 -19.67 5.92
N ARG A 518 31.52 -18.45 6.37
CA ARG A 518 30.17 -17.88 6.29
C ARG A 518 29.74 -17.64 4.85
N ALA A 519 30.62 -17.11 4.01
CA ALA A 519 30.31 -16.90 2.59
C ALA A 519 29.95 -18.22 1.89
N THR A 520 30.68 -19.29 2.21
CA THR A 520 30.38 -20.64 1.71
C THR A 520 29.04 -21.15 2.23
N PHE A 521 28.79 -21.04 3.54
CA PHE A 521 27.52 -21.44 4.16
C PHE A 521 26.30 -20.74 3.53
N VAL A 522 26.36 -19.41 3.36
CA VAL A 522 25.25 -18.64 2.77
C VAL A 522 25.04 -19.04 1.31
N LYS A 523 26.12 -19.20 0.54
CA LYS A 523 26.05 -19.65 -0.85
C LYS A 523 25.38 -21.02 -0.97
N ASP A 524 25.80 -21.99 -0.17
CA ASP A 524 25.23 -23.34 -0.19
C ASP A 524 23.76 -23.34 0.20
N ALA A 525 23.38 -22.56 1.23
CA ALA A 525 22.00 -22.39 1.64
C ALA A 525 21.12 -21.76 0.54
N TYR A 526 21.68 -20.83 -0.24
CA TYR A 526 20.97 -20.22 -1.37
C TYR A 526 20.83 -21.18 -2.57
N GLN A 527 21.85 -22.01 -2.83
CA GLN A 527 21.84 -22.99 -3.91
C GLN A 527 20.97 -24.21 -3.63
N ALA A 528 20.74 -24.56 -2.36
CA ALA A 528 20.01 -25.76 -1.98
C ALA A 528 18.52 -25.77 -2.43
N ASN A 529 17.93 -24.61 -2.70
CA ASN A 529 16.53 -24.55 -3.09
C ASN A 529 16.30 -24.87 -4.57
N THR A 530 15.43 -25.85 -4.82
CA THR A 530 15.05 -26.33 -6.15
C THR A 530 13.77 -25.68 -6.70
N GLN A 531 13.02 -24.94 -5.88
CA GLN A 531 11.83 -24.24 -6.33
C GLN A 531 12.20 -23.01 -7.16
N GLN A 532 11.49 -22.77 -8.27
CA GLN A 532 11.71 -21.60 -9.13
C GLN A 532 11.17 -20.33 -8.48
N MET A 533 12.07 -19.49 -7.97
CA MET A 533 11.77 -18.27 -7.22
C MET A 533 12.41 -17.03 -7.89
N ILE A 534 12.12 -16.81 -9.17
CA ILE A 534 12.66 -15.67 -9.92
C ILE A 534 11.80 -14.42 -9.71
N HIS A 535 12.44 -13.31 -9.35
CA HIS A 535 11.83 -11.98 -9.27
C HIS A 535 11.75 -11.35 -10.66
N SER A 536 10.56 -10.87 -11.03
CA SER A 536 10.30 -10.22 -12.32
C SER A 536 9.36 -9.03 -12.15
N ASP A 537 9.32 -8.14 -13.13
CA ASP A 537 8.44 -6.96 -13.09
C ASP A 537 6.96 -7.34 -12.99
N THR A 538 6.53 -8.45 -13.61
CA THR A 538 5.13 -8.90 -13.56
C THR A 538 4.81 -9.79 -12.36
N ARG A 539 5.83 -10.37 -11.73
CA ARG A 539 5.75 -11.22 -10.53
C ARG A 539 6.88 -10.85 -9.54
N PRO A 540 6.66 -9.86 -8.66
CA PRO A 540 7.68 -9.31 -7.76
C PRO A 540 7.88 -10.21 -6.54
N LEU A 541 8.38 -11.43 -6.75
CA LEU A 541 8.43 -12.46 -5.71
C LEU A 541 9.24 -12.05 -4.48
N SER A 542 10.43 -11.47 -4.66
CA SER A 542 11.23 -10.92 -3.56
C SER A 542 10.48 -9.89 -2.70
N SER A 543 9.58 -9.07 -3.26
CA SER A 543 8.77 -8.12 -2.46
C SER A 543 7.74 -8.84 -1.58
N PHE A 544 7.14 -9.91 -2.12
CA PHE A 544 6.29 -10.80 -1.32
C PHE A 544 7.09 -11.47 -0.19
N LEU A 545 8.29 -11.98 -0.47
CA LEU A 545 9.14 -12.63 0.52
C LEU A 545 9.65 -11.65 1.59
N ALA A 546 10.01 -10.41 1.21
CA ALA A 546 10.35 -9.35 2.16
C ALA A 546 9.18 -9.00 3.10
N MET A 547 7.94 -9.02 2.59
CA MET A 547 6.75 -8.88 3.42
C MET A 547 6.60 -10.05 4.41
N LEU A 548 6.84 -11.30 3.97
CA LEU A 548 6.80 -12.46 4.86
C LEU A 548 7.91 -12.41 5.93
N THR A 549 9.11 -11.96 5.57
CA THR A 549 10.21 -11.72 6.52
C THR A 549 9.82 -10.67 7.55
N SER A 550 9.15 -9.60 7.13
CA SER A 550 8.64 -8.56 8.04
C SER A 550 7.57 -9.11 8.99
N PHE A 551 6.72 -10.02 8.52
CA PHE A 551 5.72 -10.72 9.34
C PHE A 551 6.35 -11.67 10.36
N GLN A 552 7.38 -12.40 9.97
CA GLN A 552 8.13 -13.29 10.84
C GLN A 552 8.83 -12.49 11.95
N ARG A 553 9.51 -11.39 11.60
CA ARG A 553 10.17 -10.48 12.56
C ARG A 553 9.17 -9.76 13.46
N GLY A 554 7.98 -9.46 12.95
CA GLY A 554 6.85 -8.90 13.71
C GLY A 554 6.18 -9.90 14.68
N GLY A 555 6.59 -11.18 14.66
CA GLY A 555 6.07 -12.24 15.53
C GLY A 555 4.74 -12.83 15.08
N SER A 556 4.35 -12.70 13.82
CA SER A 556 3.11 -13.27 13.30
C SER A 556 3.36 -14.65 12.68
N GLY A 557 2.56 -15.66 13.07
CA GLY A 557 2.60 -17.01 12.48
C GLY A 557 1.87 -17.14 11.13
N SER A 558 1.52 -16.02 10.50
CA SER A 558 0.75 -16.00 9.24
C SER A 558 1.61 -16.28 7.99
N SER A 559 2.94 -16.28 8.12
CA SER A 559 3.88 -16.48 7.00
C SER A 559 3.70 -17.85 6.35
N ASP A 560 3.60 -18.91 7.15
CA ASP A 560 3.44 -20.30 6.66
C ASP A 560 2.15 -20.47 5.87
N GLY A 561 1.07 -19.81 6.33
CA GLY A 561 -0.23 -19.76 5.69
C GLY A 561 -0.16 -19.19 4.27
N LEU A 562 0.47 -18.02 4.15
CA LEU A 562 0.63 -17.31 2.88
C LEU A 562 1.59 -18.03 1.93
N TRP A 563 2.66 -18.62 2.47
CA TRP A 563 3.60 -19.40 1.69
C TRP A 563 2.94 -20.62 1.03
N ALA A 564 2.11 -21.35 1.73
CA ALA A 564 1.47 -22.50 1.10
C ALA A 564 0.30 -22.11 0.17
N LEU A 565 -0.36 -20.97 0.39
CA LEU A 565 -1.26 -20.40 -0.61
C LEU A 565 -0.51 -20.06 -1.89
N PHE A 566 0.72 -19.54 -1.78
CA PHE A 566 1.61 -19.34 -2.92
C PHE A 566 1.91 -20.66 -3.63
N LEU A 567 2.28 -21.71 -2.89
CA LEU A 567 2.54 -23.05 -3.47
C LEU A 567 1.32 -23.68 -4.14
N ALA A 568 0.12 -23.47 -3.58
CA ALA A 568 -1.13 -23.99 -4.16
C ALA A 568 -1.50 -23.31 -5.49
N GLY A 569 -0.92 -22.16 -5.78
CA GLY A 569 -1.10 -21.44 -7.03
C GLY A 569 -2.55 -20.96 -7.26
N PRO A 570 -2.89 -20.53 -8.49
CA PRO A 570 -4.20 -19.93 -8.78
C PRO A 570 -5.38 -20.92 -8.69
N VAL A 571 -5.12 -22.22 -8.50
CA VAL A 571 -6.16 -23.26 -8.35
C VAL A 571 -7.07 -22.97 -7.16
N VAL A 572 -6.51 -22.42 -6.06
CA VAL A 572 -7.31 -22.03 -4.89
C VAL A 572 -8.36 -20.98 -5.27
N ALA A 573 -7.99 -20.00 -6.10
CA ALA A 573 -8.92 -18.98 -6.57
C ALA A 573 -10.04 -19.59 -7.44
N VAL A 574 -9.73 -20.58 -8.28
CA VAL A 574 -10.73 -21.31 -9.08
C VAL A 574 -11.72 -22.04 -8.18
N ILE A 575 -11.23 -22.75 -7.14
CA ILE A 575 -12.09 -23.45 -6.18
C ILE A 575 -13.01 -22.46 -5.46
N VAL A 576 -12.47 -21.33 -4.98
CA VAL A 576 -13.25 -20.27 -4.32
C VAL A 576 -14.33 -19.72 -5.26
N LEU A 577 -14.00 -19.46 -6.53
CA LEU A 577 -14.96 -18.99 -7.53
C LEU A 577 -16.09 -20.00 -7.76
N LEU A 578 -15.78 -21.31 -7.87
CA LEU A 578 -16.81 -22.35 -8.02
C LEU A 578 -17.73 -22.44 -6.80
N VAL A 579 -17.16 -22.33 -5.59
CA VAL A 579 -17.95 -22.28 -4.35
C VAL A 579 -18.87 -21.06 -4.33
N LEU A 580 -18.37 -19.89 -4.77
CA LEU A 580 -19.17 -18.67 -4.86
C LEU A 580 -20.28 -18.79 -5.91
N VAL A 581 -20.02 -19.38 -7.09
CA VAL A 581 -21.06 -19.67 -8.10
C VAL A 581 -22.17 -20.52 -7.49
N PHE A 582 -21.81 -21.62 -6.81
CA PHE A 582 -22.77 -22.49 -6.16
C PHE A 582 -23.57 -21.77 -5.07
N TRP A 583 -22.88 -20.98 -4.24
CA TRP A 583 -23.52 -20.20 -3.16
C TRP A 583 -24.48 -19.14 -3.70
N LEU A 584 -24.08 -18.38 -4.73
CA LEU A 584 -24.92 -17.37 -5.38
C LEU A 584 -26.15 -18.00 -6.03
N PHE A 585 -25.98 -19.12 -6.74
CA PHE A 585 -27.10 -19.87 -7.30
C PHE A 585 -28.10 -20.29 -6.20
N LYS A 586 -27.60 -20.85 -5.09
CA LYS A 586 -28.44 -21.28 -3.97
C LYS A 586 -29.15 -20.12 -3.28
N ALA A 587 -28.43 -19.04 -2.99
CA ALA A 587 -28.97 -17.82 -2.38
C ALA A 587 -30.08 -17.23 -3.26
N ARG A 588 -29.84 -17.19 -4.58
CA ARG A 588 -30.80 -16.67 -5.55
C ARG A 588 -32.04 -17.55 -5.68
N ALA A 589 -31.85 -18.86 -5.76
CA ALA A 589 -32.93 -19.83 -5.92
C ALA A 589 -33.86 -19.86 -4.69
N ARG A 590 -33.36 -19.56 -3.49
CA ARG A 590 -34.17 -19.38 -2.27
C ARG A 590 -35.10 -18.16 -2.31
N GLN A 591 -34.76 -17.11 -3.07
CA GLN A 591 -35.61 -15.94 -3.26
C GLN A 591 -36.67 -16.15 -4.37
N GLY A 592 -36.85 -17.38 -4.87
CA GLY A 592 -37.94 -17.74 -5.76
C GLY A 592 -37.90 -17.11 -7.16
N GLY A 593 -36.75 -16.59 -7.60
CA GLY A 593 -36.60 -16.04 -8.95
C GLY A 593 -37.34 -14.70 -9.19
N GLN A 594 -37.87 -14.04 -8.14
CA GLN A 594 -38.57 -12.75 -8.31
C GLN A 594 -37.59 -11.57 -8.26
N GLY A 595 -37.79 -10.56 -9.13
CA GLY A 595 -36.99 -9.32 -9.20
C GLY A 595 -35.55 -9.47 -9.71
N TYR A 596 -34.86 -8.34 -9.89
CA TYR A 596 -33.45 -8.24 -10.32
C TYR A 596 -32.56 -7.56 -9.28
N GLU A 597 -33.09 -7.28 -8.09
CA GLU A 597 -32.38 -6.55 -7.03
C GLU A 597 -31.16 -7.33 -6.51
N PHE A 598 -31.27 -8.67 -6.40
CA PHE A 598 -30.16 -9.52 -5.96
C PHE A 598 -28.98 -9.47 -6.94
N SER A 599 -29.22 -9.73 -8.24
CA SER A 599 -28.16 -9.67 -9.25
C SER A 599 -27.58 -8.27 -9.41
N SER A 600 -28.37 -7.23 -9.17
CA SER A 600 -27.89 -5.83 -9.19
C SER A 600 -26.94 -5.52 -8.03
N LYS A 601 -27.23 -6.06 -6.83
CA LYS A 601 -26.31 -5.97 -5.68
C LYS A 601 -25.01 -6.74 -5.96
N VAL A 602 -25.10 -7.94 -6.56
CA VAL A 602 -23.91 -8.71 -6.97
C VAL A 602 -23.10 -7.95 -8.02
N LEU A 603 -23.76 -7.37 -9.03
CA LEU A 603 -23.14 -6.54 -10.07
C LEU A 603 -22.35 -5.40 -9.45
N ILE A 604 -22.99 -4.56 -8.62
CA ILE A 604 -22.30 -3.39 -8.08
C ILE A 604 -21.18 -3.78 -7.10
N THR A 605 -21.37 -4.84 -6.30
CA THR A 605 -20.32 -5.33 -5.39
C THR A 605 -19.09 -5.83 -6.17
N THR A 606 -19.30 -6.63 -7.21
CA THR A 606 -18.18 -7.23 -7.96
C THR A 606 -17.49 -6.21 -8.87
N VAL A 607 -18.24 -5.36 -9.57
CA VAL A 607 -17.68 -4.32 -10.44
C VAL A 607 -17.02 -3.20 -9.65
N GLY A 608 -17.63 -2.73 -8.56
CA GLY A 608 -17.04 -1.76 -7.65
C GLY A 608 -15.72 -2.26 -7.04
N GLY A 609 -15.75 -3.50 -6.56
CA GLY A 609 -14.55 -4.19 -6.09
C GLY A 609 -13.47 -4.34 -7.16
N ALA A 610 -13.84 -4.77 -8.36
CA ALA A 610 -12.91 -4.94 -9.47
C ALA A 610 -12.34 -3.59 -9.95
N SER A 611 -13.11 -2.50 -9.89
CA SER A 611 -12.66 -1.15 -10.21
C SER A 611 -11.48 -0.72 -9.32
N ILE A 612 -11.65 -0.88 -7.99
CA ILE A 612 -10.59 -0.55 -7.04
C ILE A 612 -9.42 -1.53 -7.18
N ALA A 613 -9.66 -2.84 -7.20
CA ALA A 613 -8.60 -3.83 -7.37
C ALA A 613 -7.80 -3.64 -8.67
N GLY A 614 -8.47 -3.34 -9.77
CA GLY A 614 -7.85 -2.99 -11.05
C GLY A 614 -6.98 -1.73 -10.93
N SER A 615 -7.46 -0.71 -10.22
CA SER A 615 -6.68 0.50 -9.93
C SER A 615 -5.41 0.19 -9.12
N ILE A 616 -5.50 -0.70 -8.12
CA ILE A 616 -4.34 -1.17 -7.33
C ILE A 616 -3.33 -1.87 -8.25
N VAL A 617 -3.79 -2.82 -9.07
CA VAL A 617 -2.92 -3.58 -9.98
C VAL A 617 -2.25 -2.67 -11.01
N MET A 618 -3.00 -1.72 -11.57
CA MET A 618 -2.47 -0.76 -12.53
C MET A 618 -1.47 0.21 -11.90
N LEU A 619 -1.73 0.71 -10.70
CA LEU A 619 -0.78 1.54 -9.95
C LEU A 619 0.50 0.76 -9.62
N ALA A 620 0.36 -0.51 -9.23
CA ALA A 620 1.49 -1.37 -8.94
C ALA A 620 2.33 -1.71 -10.19
N GLN A 621 1.68 -1.86 -11.35
CA GLN A 621 2.38 -2.01 -12.63
C GLN A 621 3.04 -0.70 -13.07
N TYR A 622 2.37 0.43 -12.89
CA TYR A 622 2.92 1.75 -13.13
C TYR A 622 4.19 1.98 -12.30
N GLN A 623 4.20 1.62 -11.02
CA GLN A 623 5.39 1.70 -10.16
C GLN A 623 6.54 0.83 -10.64
N ALA A 624 6.26 -0.40 -11.08
CA ALA A 624 7.30 -1.31 -11.59
C ALA A 624 7.97 -0.75 -12.86
N VAL A 625 7.19 -0.08 -13.72
CA VAL A 625 7.70 0.46 -14.98
C VAL A 625 8.32 1.85 -14.83
N VAL A 626 7.68 2.76 -14.08
CA VAL A 626 7.99 4.19 -14.01
C VAL A 626 8.75 4.59 -12.74
N GLY A 627 8.65 3.83 -11.64
CA GLY A 627 9.36 4.08 -10.38
C GLY A 627 8.76 5.15 -9.46
N ALA A 628 7.99 6.12 -9.97
CA ALA A 628 7.40 7.19 -9.16
C ALA A 628 6.03 6.79 -8.56
N PHE A 629 5.92 6.79 -7.23
CA PHE A 629 4.71 6.30 -6.54
C PHE A 629 3.80 7.42 -6.02
N HIS A 630 4.31 8.41 -5.28
CA HIS A 630 3.45 9.25 -4.42
C HIS A 630 2.74 10.40 -5.15
N ARG A 631 3.39 11.02 -6.14
CA ARG A 631 2.80 12.15 -6.89
C ARG A 631 1.59 11.71 -7.71
N ASP A 632 1.65 10.53 -8.34
CA ASP A 632 0.74 10.19 -9.44
C ASP A 632 -0.54 9.47 -8.96
N ILE A 633 -0.67 9.14 -7.66
CA ILE A 633 -1.88 8.48 -7.09
C ILE A 633 -3.12 9.36 -7.27
N GLY A 634 -3.00 10.66 -7.03
CA GLY A 634 -4.12 11.59 -7.20
C GLY A 634 -4.54 11.71 -8.66
N ALA A 635 -3.58 11.72 -9.60
CA ALA A 635 -3.85 11.75 -11.03
C ALA A 635 -4.48 10.44 -11.51
N ALA A 636 -3.97 9.28 -11.10
CA ALA A 636 -4.55 7.98 -11.42
C ALA A 636 -5.99 7.85 -10.90
N SER A 637 -6.24 8.29 -9.67
CA SER A 637 -7.59 8.36 -9.09
C SER A 637 -8.48 9.30 -9.88
N ALA A 638 -8.00 10.50 -10.22
CA ALA A 638 -8.76 11.47 -11.00
C ALA A 638 -9.10 10.96 -12.42
N LEU A 639 -8.17 10.32 -13.11
CA LEU A 639 -8.38 9.74 -14.44
C LEU A 639 -9.39 8.59 -14.39
N THR A 640 -9.30 7.74 -13.37
CA THR A 640 -10.28 6.67 -13.14
C THR A 640 -11.67 7.24 -12.85
N MET A 641 -11.76 8.31 -12.04
CA MET A 641 -13.04 8.99 -11.75
C MET A 641 -13.61 9.70 -12.98
N ALA A 642 -12.76 10.29 -13.83
CA ALA A 642 -13.17 10.85 -15.12
C ALA A 642 -13.75 9.78 -16.03
N GLY A 643 -13.07 8.63 -16.14
CA GLY A 643 -13.59 7.45 -16.81
C GLY A 643 -14.96 7.05 -16.25
N LEU A 644 -15.07 6.91 -14.94
CA LEU A 644 -16.29 6.46 -14.26
C LEU A 644 -17.47 7.42 -14.44
N ALA A 645 -17.23 8.73 -14.48
CA ALA A 645 -18.24 9.73 -14.85
C ALA A 645 -18.72 9.55 -16.31
N ILE A 646 -17.79 9.33 -17.26
CA ILE A 646 -18.11 9.06 -18.67
C ILE A 646 -18.89 7.74 -18.80
N GLY A 647 -18.43 6.69 -18.13
CA GLY A 647 -19.07 5.37 -18.09
C GLY A 647 -20.49 5.43 -17.52
N SER A 648 -20.68 6.14 -16.42
CA SER A 648 -22.00 6.35 -15.80
C SER A 648 -22.93 7.15 -16.71
N PHE A 649 -22.41 8.17 -17.40
CA PHE A 649 -23.19 8.91 -18.39
C PHE A 649 -23.67 8.01 -19.54
N ILE A 650 -22.77 7.21 -20.11
CA ILE A 650 -23.07 6.26 -21.21
C ILE A 650 -24.03 5.17 -20.73
N GLY A 651 -23.74 4.55 -19.59
CA GLY A 651 -24.58 3.52 -18.98
C GLY A 651 -26.00 4.02 -18.71
N SER A 652 -26.16 5.32 -18.43
CA SER A 652 -27.47 5.91 -18.22
C SER A 652 -28.33 6.09 -19.48
N ARG A 653 -27.73 5.93 -20.67
CA ARG A 653 -28.46 5.87 -21.95
C ARG A 653 -28.98 4.45 -22.24
N LEU A 654 -28.50 3.44 -21.52
CA LEU A 654 -29.03 2.08 -21.63
C LEU A 654 -30.42 2.04 -21.01
N LYS A 655 -31.38 1.41 -21.70
CA LYS A 655 -32.75 1.24 -21.19
C LYS A 655 -32.71 0.44 -19.87
N SER A 656 -33.64 0.71 -18.95
CA SER A 656 -33.78 -0.04 -17.69
C SER A 656 -34.28 -1.47 -17.93
N ARG A 657 -33.40 -2.32 -18.47
CA ARG A 657 -33.66 -3.71 -18.79
C ARG A 657 -32.70 -4.60 -18.02
N PRO A 658 -33.16 -5.74 -17.47
CA PRO A 658 -32.29 -6.72 -16.84
C PRO A 658 -31.26 -7.27 -17.82
N GLU A 659 -31.51 -7.12 -19.12
CA GLU A 659 -30.60 -7.58 -20.14
C GLU A 659 -29.25 -6.85 -20.12
N ASN A 660 -29.30 -5.58 -19.77
CA ASN A 660 -28.14 -4.71 -19.73
C ASN A 660 -27.22 -5.03 -18.54
N SER A 661 -27.75 -5.62 -17.46
CA SER A 661 -26.92 -6.11 -16.34
C SER A 661 -25.97 -7.23 -16.78
N LEU A 662 -26.47 -8.19 -17.56
CA LEU A 662 -25.64 -9.24 -18.14
C LEU A 662 -24.61 -8.66 -19.12
N PHE A 663 -25.05 -7.78 -20.03
CA PHE A 663 -24.15 -7.15 -21.01
C PHE A 663 -23.01 -6.39 -20.31
N VAL A 664 -23.31 -5.53 -19.34
CA VAL A 664 -22.31 -4.76 -18.60
C VAL A 664 -21.35 -5.66 -17.82
N SER A 665 -21.87 -6.75 -17.22
CA SER A 665 -21.04 -7.74 -16.52
C SER A 665 -20.04 -8.41 -17.48
N LEU A 666 -20.48 -8.81 -18.67
CA LEU A 666 -19.62 -9.44 -19.68
C LEU A 666 -18.58 -8.47 -20.26
N VAL A 667 -18.96 -7.21 -20.49
CA VAL A 667 -18.02 -6.17 -20.94
C VAL A 667 -16.92 -5.95 -19.90
N ASN A 668 -17.29 -5.83 -18.61
CA ASN A 668 -16.31 -5.70 -17.53
C ASN A 668 -15.40 -6.93 -17.42
N ALA A 669 -15.96 -8.14 -17.44
CA ALA A 669 -15.18 -9.37 -17.38
C ALA A 669 -14.20 -9.50 -18.56
N CYS A 670 -14.65 -9.17 -19.77
CA CYS A 670 -13.81 -9.15 -20.97
C CYS A 670 -12.67 -8.14 -20.84
N PHE A 671 -12.95 -6.94 -20.33
CA PHE A 671 -11.92 -5.93 -20.10
C PHE A 671 -10.82 -6.42 -19.13
N PHE A 672 -11.20 -6.96 -17.97
CA PHE A 672 -10.23 -7.50 -17.01
C PHE A 672 -9.47 -8.71 -17.56
N PHE A 673 -10.12 -9.52 -18.41
CA PHE A 673 -9.44 -10.60 -19.10
C PHE A 673 -8.36 -10.07 -20.05
N VAL A 674 -8.66 -9.05 -20.86
CA VAL A 674 -7.77 -8.47 -21.89
C VAL A 674 -6.68 -7.55 -21.31
N LEU A 675 -6.94 -6.90 -20.17
CA LEU A 675 -6.07 -5.89 -19.58
C LEU A 675 -4.59 -6.30 -19.39
N PRO A 676 -4.23 -7.56 -19.02
CA PRO A 676 -2.83 -7.95 -18.89
C PRO A 676 -1.98 -7.73 -20.15
N TRP A 677 -2.58 -7.83 -21.34
CA TRP A 677 -1.90 -7.64 -22.61
C TRP A 677 -1.81 -6.18 -23.05
N LEU A 678 -2.55 -5.28 -22.40
CA LEU A 678 -2.51 -3.84 -22.68
C LEU A 678 -1.52 -3.09 -21.77
N LEU A 679 -1.11 -3.71 -20.66
CA LEU A 679 -0.23 -3.09 -19.69
C LEU A 679 1.21 -2.99 -20.23
N PRO A 680 1.85 -1.81 -20.16
CA PRO A 680 3.26 -1.68 -20.49
C PRO A 680 4.14 -2.57 -19.60
N GLU A 681 5.12 -3.23 -20.21
CA GLU A 681 6.16 -4.01 -19.52
C GLU A 681 7.48 -3.24 -19.39
N ALA A 682 7.68 -2.19 -20.20
CA ALA A 682 8.88 -1.37 -20.19
C ALA A 682 8.56 0.12 -20.31
N PHE A 683 9.47 0.95 -19.82
CA PHE A 683 9.38 2.41 -19.93
C PHE A 683 9.92 2.87 -21.28
N VAL A 684 9.12 3.61 -22.04
CA VAL A 684 9.45 4.14 -23.38
C VAL A 684 9.22 5.65 -23.43
N GLY A 685 9.38 6.33 -22.28
CA GLY A 685 9.21 7.78 -22.15
C GLY A 685 7.75 8.23 -22.07
N ALA A 686 7.43 9.35 -22.74
CA ALA A 686 6.12 10.01 -22.68
C ALA A 686 4.94 9.10 -23.10
N SER A 687 5.19 8.15 -23.99
CA SER A 687 4.18 7.19 -24.47
C SER A 687 3.68 6.29 -23.35
N THR A 688 4.56 5.86 -22.43
CA THR A 688 4.18 5.03 -21.27
C THR A 688 3.17 5.75 -20.38
N PHE A 689 3.39 7.04 -20.08
CA PHE A 689 2.44 7.84 -19.30
C PHE A 689 1.09 7.97 -19.99
N ALA A 690 1.09 8.22 -21.31
CA ALA A 690 -0.14 8.34 -22.10
C ALA A 690 -0.94 7.02 -22.13
N ILE A 691 -0.26 5.88 -22.26
CA ILE A 691 -0.90 4.55 -22.24
C ILE A 691 -1.55 4.31 -20.88
N PHE A 692 -0.83 4.49 -19.77
CA PHE A 692 -1.40 4.32 -18.43
C PHE A 692 -2.57 5.27 -18.18
N ALA A 693 -2.46 6.53 -18.57
CA ALA A 693 -3.54 7.50 -18.43
C ALA A 693 -4.80 7.05 -19.20
N GLY A 694 -4.63 6.60 -20.44
CA GLY A 694 -5.71 6.03 -21.24
C GLY A 694 -6.34 4.79 -20.61
N LEU A 695 -5.53 3.90 -20.04
CA LEU A 695 -6.01 2.71 -19.35
C LEU A 695 -6.78 3.05 -18.06
N PHE A 696 -6.36 4.05 -17.28
CA PHE A 696 -7.09 4.45 -16.07
C PHE A 696 -8.47 5.02 -16.44
N VAL A 697 -8.54 5.85 -17.48
CA VAL A 697 -9.82 6.33 -18.03
C VAL A 697 -10.66 5.17 -18.54
N ALA A 698 -10.07 4.20 -19.26
CA ALA A 698 -10.79 3.04 -19.77
C ALA A 698 -11.33 2.13 -18.65
N LEU A 699 -10.53 1.88 -17.60
CA LEU A 699 -10.94 1.15 -16.41
C LEU A 699 -12.18 1.80 -15.79
N GLY A 700 -12.11 3.10 -15.50
CA GLY A 700 -13.23 3.85 -14.94
C GLY A 700 -14.45 3.84 -15.85
N MET A 701 -14.26 4.05 -17.16
CA MET A 701 -15.34 4.09 -18.14
C MET A 701 -16.10 2.76 -18.21
N ILE A 702 -15.39 1.64 -18.16
CA ILE A 702 -15.99 0.31 -18.26
C ILE A 702 -16.69 -0.08 -16.95
N THR A 703 -16.09 0.20 -15.80
CA THR A 703 -16.72 -0.09 -14.50
C THR A 703 -17.90 0.84 -14.22
N GLY A 704 -17.82 2.11 -14.62
CA GLY A 704 -18.86 3.12 -14.46
C GLY A 704 -20.19 2.79 -15.15
N LEU A 705 -20.20 1.90 -16.15
CA LEU A 705 -21.42 1.40 -16.80
C LEU A 705 -22.38 0.69 -15.82
N ALA A 706 -21.85 0.11 -14.73
CA ALA A 706 -22.62 -0.71 -13.79
C ALA A 706 -23.57 0.12 -12.93
N TRP A 707 -23.18 1.33 -12.53
CA TRP A 707 -23.93 2.13 -11.56
C TRP A 707 -25.35 2.50 -12.03
N PRO A 708 -25.55 3.09 -13.23
CA PRO A 708 -26.90 3.43 -13.70
C PRO A 708 -27.77 2.20 -13.94
N VAL A 709 -27.17 1.10 -14.41
CA VAL A 709 -27.88 -0.17 -14.65
C VAL A 709 -28.35 -0.77 -13.33
N ALA A 710 -27.48 -0.84 -12.33
CA ALA A 710 -27.84 -1.33 -10.99
C ALA A 710 -28.90 -0.44 -10.33
N ALA A 711 -28.77 0.89 -10.44
CA ALA A 711 -29.74 1.85 -9.90
C ALA A 711 -31.15 1.65 -10.48
N SER A 712 -31.25 1.28 -11.76
CA SER A 712 -32.54 1.06 -12.43
C SER A 712 -33.27 -0.21 -12.00
N LEU A 713 -32.56 -1.15 -11.36
CA LEU A 713 -33.05 -2.48 -11.00
C LEU A 713 -33.32 -2.62 -9.49
N ILE A 714 -32.95 -1.62 -8.69
CA ILE A 714 -33.21 -1.56 -7.24
C ILE A 714 -34.46 -0.70 -7.00
N SER A 715 -35.44 -1.26 -6.30
CA SER A 715 -36.67 -0.55 -5.92
C SER A 715 -36.61 0.01 -4.49
N GLY A 716 -37.31 1.12 -4.25
CA GLY A 716 -37.51 1.69 -2.90
C GLY A 716 -36.93 3.09 -2.71
N GLN A 717 -37.04 3.64 -1.51
CA GLN A 717 -36.54 4.99 -1.20
C GLN A 717 -35.02 5.05 -0.87
N ASN A 718 -34.39 3.89 -0.67
CA ASN A 718 -32.99 3.78 -0.22
C ASN A 718 -32.03 3.34 -1.34
N VAL A 719 -32.33 3.70 -2.61
CA VAL A 719 -31.50 3.32 -3.77
C VAL A 719 -30.05 3.77 -3.58
N ALA A 720 -29.82 5.04 -3.26
CA ALA A 720 -28.49 5.60 -3.03
C ALA A 720 -27.73 4.86 -1.93
N ALA A 721 -28.35 4.68 -0.75
CA ALA A 721 -27.74 3.97 0.37
C ALA A 721 -27.41 2.51 0.06
N THR A 722 -28.24 1.85 -0.76
CA THR A 722 -28.01 0.46 -1.16
C THR A 722 -26.83 0.36 -2.13
N LEU A 723 -26.82 1.18 -3.19
CA LEU A 723 -25.73 1.17 -4.17
C LEU A 723 -24.39 1.50 -3.50
N GLU A 724 -24.36 2.58 -2.73
CA GLU A 724 -23.16 3.04 -2.02
C GLU A 724 -22.63 1.99 -1.04
N SER A 725 -23.53 1.32 -0.32
CA SER A 725 -23.14 0.27 0.61
C SER A 725 -22.52 -0.95 -0.09
N PHE A 726 -23.11 -1.43 -1.18
CA PHE A 726 -22.65 -2.64 -1.85
C PHE A 726 -21.42 -2.40 -2.74
N ASP A 727 -21.34 -1.25 -3.41
CA ASP A 727 -20.17 -0.85 -4.20
C ASP A 727 -18.92 -0.76 -3.34
N HIS A 728 -19.00 0.01 -2.24
CA HIS A 728 -17.87 0.17 -1.34
C HIS A 728 -17.57 -1.06 -0.49
N LEU A 729 -18.55 -1.93 -0.23
CA LEU A 729 -18.26 -3.24 0.40
C LEU A 729 -17.42 -4.11 -0.55
N GLY A 730 -17.76 -4.11 -1.82
CA GLY A 730 -16.96 -4.76 -2.86
C GLY A 730 -15.55 -4.20 -2.96
N ALA A 731 -15.45 -2.87 -3.03
CA ALA A 731 -14.19 -2.12 -3.01
C ALA A 731 -13.33 -2.48 -1.81
N ALA A 732 -13.90 -2.50 -0.59
CA ALA A 732 -13.19 -2.84 0.62
C ALA A 732 -12.60 -4.25 0.53
N LEU A 733 -13.45 -5.25 0.27
CA LEU A 733 -13.05 -6.65 0.22
C LEU A 733 -11.96 -6.90 -0.82
N LEU A 734 -12.12 -6.40 -2.04
CA LEU A 734 -11.15 -6.61 -3.11
C LEU A 734 -9.90 -5.74 -2.97
N ALA A 735 -9.94 -4.61 -2.28
CA ALA A 735 -8.73 -3.85 -1.94
C ALA A 735 -7.81 -4.65 -1.01
N ALA A 736 -8.34 -5.21 0.09
CA ALA A 736 -7.57 -6.06 1.00
C ALA A 736 -7.07 -7.30 0.28
N ILE A 737 -7.97 -8.05 -0.37
CA ILE A 737 -7.61 -9.32 -1.03
C ILE A 737 -6.55 -9.11 -2.11
N THR A 738 -6.62 -8.02 -2.87
CA THR A 738 -5.67 -7.73 -3.94
C THR A 738 -4.31 -7.28 -3.40
N GLY A 739 -4.30 -6.31 -2.46
CA GLY A 739 -3.06 -5.75 -1.92
C GLY A 739 -2.31 -6.70 -0.97
N VAL A 740 -3.04 -7.48 -0.16
CA VAL A 740 -2.45 -8.45 0.80
C VAL A 740 -2.09 -9.76 0.11
N GLY A 741 -2.93 -10.21 -0.82
CA GLY A 741 -2.93 -11.59 -1.31
C GLY A 741 -2.67 -11.71 -2.81
N LEU A 742 -3.64 -11.36 -3.65
CA LEU A 742 -3.62 -11.75 -5.06
C LEU A 742 -2.38 -11.24 -5.80
N LEU A 743 -2.07 -9.94 -5.64
CA LEU A 743 -0.99 -9.32 -6.38
C LEU A 743 0.39 -9.81 -5.94
N PRO A 744 0.73 -9.88 -4.63
CA PRO A 744 1.97 -10.49 -4.18
C PRO A 744 2.09 -12.00 -4.51
N LEU A 745 1.01 -12.77 -4.35
CA LEU A 745 1.03 -14.23 -4.52
C LEU A 745 1.06 -14.67 -5.99
N TYR A 746 0.22 -14.06 -6.82
CA TYR A 746 -0.04 -14.54 -8.18
C TYR A 746 0.47 -13.61 -9.28
N GLY A 747 0.95 -12.41 -8.93
CA GLY A 747 1.42 -11.40 -9.88
C GLY A 747 0.29 -10.69 -10.63
N THR A 748 0.68 -9.77 -11.52
CA THR A 748 -0.24 -8.87 -12.23
C THR A 748 -1.26 -9.64 -13.09
N ARG A 749 -0.78 -10.55 -13.95
CA ARG A 749 -1.61 -11.26 -14.94
C ARG A 749 -2.69 -12.13 -14.29
N ASN A 750 -2.31 -13.00 -13.36
CA ASN A 750 -3.25 -13.91 -12.72
C ASN A 750 -4.26 -13.17 -11.83
N THR A 751 -3.83 -12.10 -11.17
CA THR A 751 -4.73 -11.23 -10.40
C THR A 751 -5.84 -10.68 -11.28
N LEU A 752 -5.51 -10.13 -12.45
CA LEU A 752 -6.50 -9.60 -13.40
C LEU A 752 -7.47 -10.68 -13.92
N TRP A 753 -7.00 -11.90 -14.17
CA TRP A 753 -7.88 -13.01 -14.55
C TRP A 753 -8.78 -13.48 -13.40
N ILE A 754 -8.29 -13.49 -12.16
CA ILE A 754 -9.12 -13.76 -10.99
C ILE A 754 -10.19 -12.68 -10.83
N LEU A 755 -9.86 -11.41 -11.05
CA LEU A 755 -10.82 -10.30 -11.08
C LEU A 755 -11.85 -10.48 -12.21
N ALA A 756 -11.43 -10.89 -13.41
CA ALA A 756 -12.35 -11.24 -14.49
C ALA A 756 -13.33 -12.34 -14.07
N GLY A 757 -12.84 -13.39 -13.41
CA GLY A 757 -13.66 -14.47 -12.84
C GLY A 757 -14.65 -13.98 -11.77
N LEU A 758 -14.23 -13.06 -10.90
CA LEU A 758 -15.11 -12.45 -9.90
C LEU A 758 -16.22 -11.60 -10.52
N VAL A 759 -15.91 -10.82 -11.57
CA VAL A 759 -16.92 -10.07 -12.32
C VAL A 759 -17.85 -10.99 -13.10
N LEU A 760 -17.35 -12.12 -13.62
CA LEU A 760 -18.21 -13.14 -14.26
C LEU A 760 -19.27 -13.69 -13.31
N LEU A 761 -19.07 -13.65 -11.99
CA LEU A 761 -20.11 -14.01 -11.02
C LEU A 761 -21.36 -13.13 -11.14
N ALA A 762 -21.21 -11.85 -11.49
CA ALA A 762 -22.35 -10.96 -11.78
C ALA A 762 -23.07 -11.37 -13.06
N ALA A 763 -22.32 -11.73 -14.11
CA ALA A 763 -22.91 -12.24 -15.35
C ALA A 763 -23.70 -13.54 -15.09
N ILE A 764 -23.13 -14.47 -14.32
CA ILE A 764 -23.78 -15.72 -13.92
C ILE A 764 -25.03 -15.43 -13.08
N SER A 765 -24.97 -14.49 -12.14
CA SER A 765 -26.14 -14.11 -11.34
C SER A 765 -27.26 -13.50 -12.20
N ALA A 766 -26.93 -12.61 -13.14
CA ALA A 766 -27.89 -12.01 -14.05
C ALA A 766 -28.51 -13.05 -15.02
N ALA A 767 -27.70 -13.98 -15.51
CA ALA A 767 -28.19 -15.10 -16.33
C ALA A 767 -29.10 -16.04 -15.53
N THR A 768 -28.73 -16.34 -14.28
CA THR A 768 -29.53 -17.14 -13.35
C THR A 768 -30.89 -16.51 -13.08
N ASP A 769 -30.95 -15.18 -12.91
CA ASP A 769 -32.21 -14.44 -12.77
C ASP A 769 -33.14 -14.65 -13.96
N ARG A 770 -32.60 -14.56 -15.19
CA ARG A 770 -33.38 -14.82 -16.42
C ARG A 770 -33.86 -16.26 -16.49
N LEU A 771 -32.99 -17.23 -16.19
CA LEU A 771 -33.31 -18.66 -16.24
C LEU A 771 -34.38 -19.03 -15.22
N LEU A 772 -34.21 -18.64 -13.95
CA LEU A 772 -35.16 -18.93 -12.86
C LEU A 772 -36.47 -18.14 -12.98
N GLY A 773 -36.44 -16.95 -13.57
CA GLY A 773 -37.63 -16.14 -13.86
C GLY A 773 -38.53 -16.74 -14.97
N SER A 774 -37.98 -17.58 -15.85
CA SER A 774 -38.72 -18.25 -16.92
C SER A 774 -39.73 -19.28 -16.40
N GLN A 775 -40.75 -19.63 -17.20
CA GLN A 775 -41.70 -20.69 -16.83
C GLN A 775 -41.00 -22.04 -16.57
N LYS A 776 -39.96 -22.38 -17.34
CA LYS A 776 -39.16 -23.60 -17.14
C LYS A 776 -38.37 -23.55 -15.83
N GLY A 777 -37.76 -22.41 -15.50
CA GLY A 777 -37.03 -22.21 -14.24
C GLY A 777 -37.92 -22.32 -13.01
N LYS A 778 -39.12 -21.73 -13.08
CA LYS A 778 -40.13 -21.89 -12.02
C LYS A 778 -40.55 -23.35 -11.85
N ARG A 779 -40.77 -24.11 -12.93
CA ARG A 779 -41.04 -25.56 -12.85
C ARG A 779 -39.88 -26.33 -12.23
N PHE A 780 -38.64 -26.02 -12.59
CA PHE A 780 -37.45 -26.63 -12.01
C PHE A 780 -37.38 -26.43 -10.49
N LEU A 781 -37.59 -25.19 -10.01
CA LEU A 781 -37.58 -24.86 -8.58
C LEU A 781 -38.62 -25.65 -7.77
N HIS A 782 -39.78 -25.96 -8.36
CA HIS A 782 -40.84 -26.77 -7.72
C HIS A 782 -40.62 -28.30 -7.83
N GLY A 783 -39.72 -28.75 -8.71
CA GLY A 783 -39.35 -30.15 -8.86
C GLY A 783 -38.62 -30.72 -7.63
N ARG A 784 -38.48 -32.04 -7.55
CA ARG A 784 -37.72 -32.71 -6.47
C ARG A 784 -36.28 -32.23 -6.40
N ILE A 785 -35.61 -32.14 -7.55
CA ILE A 785 -34.20 -31.74 -7.66
C ILE A 785 -34.03 -30.26 -7.30
N GLY A 786 -34.88 -29.37 -7.80
CA GLY A 786 -34.84 -27.94 -7.45
C GLY A 786 -35.06 -27.71 -5.96
N ARG A 787 -36.06 -28.36 -5.36
CA ARG A 787 -36.30 -28.29 -3.91
C ARG A 787 -35.16 -28.88 -3.09
N ALA A 788 -34.56 -29.98 -3.53
CA ALA A 788 -33.36 -30.51 -2.89
C ALA A 788 -32.20 -29.51 -2.95
N LEU A 789 -31.95 -28.86 -4.08
CA LEU A 789 -30.84 -27.88 -4.18
C LEU A 789 -31.09 -26.59 -3.38
N THR A 790 -32.34 -26.12 -3.27
CA THR A 790 -32.69 -24.87 -2.57
C THR A 790 -32.93 -25.05 -1.07
N HIS A 791 -33.65 -26.11 -0.71
CA HIS A 791 -34.11 -26.44 0.63
C HIS A 791 -33.44 -27.65 1.25
N ALA A 792 -32.46 -28.31 0.61
CA ALA A 792 -31.49 -29.08 1.38
C ALA A 792 -30.82 -28.10 2.33
N VAL A 793 -31.29 -28.16 3.56
CA VAL A 793 -30.60 -27.74 4.74
C VAL A 793 -29.33 -28.58 4.74
N TRP A 794 -28.31 -28.12 4.03
CA TRP A 794 -26.99 -28.20 4.60
C TRP A 794 -27.15 -27.32 5.83
N PRO A 795 -27.25 -27.90 7.03
CA PRO A 795 -27.43 -27.09 8.22
C PRO A 795 -26.32 -26.06 8.24
N LYS A 796 -26.54 -24.92 8.91
CA LYS A 796 -25.46 -23.92 9.08
C LYS A 796 -24.19 -24.58 9.65
N SER A 797 -24.35 -25.73 10.33
CA SER A 797 -23.34 -26.69 10.78
C SER A 797 -22.78 -27.67 9.73
N ILE A 798 -22.98 -27.48 8.42
CA ILE A 798 -22.24 -28.18 7.32
C ILE A 798 -21.64 -27.16 6.35
N LEU A 799 -22.28 -26.01 6.12
CA LEU A 799 -21.70 -24.93 5.29
C LEU A 799 -20.52 -24.24 5.97
N TRP A 800 -20.65 -23.88 7.25
CA TRP A 800 -19.54 -23.35 8.03
C TRP A 800 -18.45 -24.39 8.25
N PRO A 801 -18.74 -25.64 8.61
CA PRO A 801 -17.70 -26.66 8.70
C PRO A 801 -17.23 -27.22 7.37
N GLY A 802 -17.89 -26.97 6.23
CA GLY A 802 -17.34 -27.23 4.90
C GLY A 802 -16.38 -26.13 4.45
N LEU A 803 -16.68 -24.86 4.80
CA LEU A 803 -15.74 -23.75 4.67
C LEU A 803 -14.61 -23.82 5.69
N LEU A 804 -14.87 -24.24 6.93
CA LEU A 804 -13.87 -24.52 7.96
C LEU A 804 -13.15 -25.82 7.69
N ALA A 805 -13.76 -26.82 7.03
CA ALA A 805 -13.04 -28.01 6.56
C ALA A 805 -12.22 -27.67 5.34
N LEU A 806 -12.67 -26.79 4.43
CA LEU A 806 -11.81 -26.27 3.36
C LEU A 806 -10.68 -25.41 3.96
N PHE A 807 -10.97 -24.57 4.96
CA PHE A 807 -9.97 -23.79 5.70
C PHE A 807 -9.08 -24.66 6.57
N ALA A 808 -9.56 -25.78 7.10
CA ALA A 808 -8.79 -26.73 7.91
C ALA A 808 -8.03 -27.70 7.02
N ILE A 809 -8.57 -28.11 5.87
CA ILE A 809 -7.87 -28.84 4.82
C ILE A 809 -6.78 -27.93 4.26
N LEU A 810 -7.08 -26.65 3.97
CA LEU A 810 -6.05 -25.66 3.66
C LEU A 810 -5.10 -25.55 4.84
N ALA A 811 -5.53 -25.29 6.07
CA ALA A 811 -4.64 -25.17 7.25
C ALA A 811 -3.93 -26.46 7.68
N VAL A 812 -4.25 -27.63 7.11
CA VAL A 812 -3.58 -28.92 7.34
C VAL A 812 -2.70 -29.28 6.15
N ILE A 813 -3.13 -29.02 4.92
CA ILE A 813 -2.33 -29.19 3.70
C ILE A 813 -1.24 -28.12 3.64
N VAL A 814 -1.54 -26.89 4.04
CA VAL A 814 -0.64 -25.73 4.00
C VAL A 814 0.63 -25.97 4.84
N PRO A 815 0.54 -26.40 6.11
CA PRO A 815 1.73 -26.73 6.90
C PRO A 815 2.36 -28.07 6.56
N ASN A 816 1.68 -28.97 5.83
CA ASN A 816 2.22 -30.26 5.41
C ASN A 816 2.77 -30.27 3.96
N LEU A 817 2.53 -29.21 3.18
CA LEU A 817 3.13 -28.97 1.85
C LEU A 817 4.41 -28.13 1.94
N GLY A 818 4.57 -27.31 2.98
CA GLY A 818 5.87 -26.78 3.35
C GLY A 818 6.63 -27.87 4.08
N ASP A 819 7.87 -28.16 3.66
CA ASP A 819 8.80 -28.85 4.55
C ASP A 819 8.70 -28.18 5.91
N ARG A 820 8.45 -28.97 6.96
CA ARG A 820 8.35 -28.47 8.33
C ARG A 820 9.67 -27.77 8.64
N THR A 821 9.72 -26.46 8.42
CA THR A 821 10.74 -25.62 9.02
C THR A 821 10.61 -25.88 10.52
N PRO A 822 11.66 -26.40 11.19
CA PRO A 822 11.61 -26.65 12.61
C PRO A 822 11.10 -25.39 13.30
N PRO A 823 10.26 -25.54 14.34
CA PRO A 823 9.44 -24.45 14.85
C PRO A 823 10.33 -23.24 15.13
N GLY A 824 10.12 -22.18 14.36
CA GLY A 824 11.10 -21.10 14.22
C GLY A 824 11.64 -20.57 15.55
N LEU A 825 12.94 -20.35 15.61
CA LEU A 825 13.54 -19.45 16.58
C LEU A 825 12.89 -18.07 16.36
N SER A 826 11.94 -17.73 17.24
CA SER A 826 11.45 -16.35 17.33
C SER A 826 12.62 -15.53 17.88
N PRO A 827 12.99 -14.39 17.26
CA PRO A 827 13.97 -13.48 17.85
C PRO A 827 13.48 -12.88 19.19
N ARG A 828 12.22 -13.13 19.55
CA ARG A 828 11.66 -12.88 20.88
C ARG A 828 11.59 -14.17 21.67
N ILE A 829 12.38 -14.23 22.73
CA ILE A 829 12.19 -15.17 23.84
C ILE A 829 10.88 -14.76 24.54
N SER A 830 9.96 -15.71 24.78
CA SER A 830 8.70 -15.38 25.46
C SER A 830 8.97 -14.91 26.90
N HIS A 831 8.09 -14.11 27.49
CA HIS A 831 8.26 -13.72 28.90
C HIS A 831 8.28 -14.94 29.85
N GLU A 832 7.64 -16.04 29.45
CA GLU A 832 7.67 -17.30 30.21
C GLU A 832 9.03 -17.97 30.11
N ASP A 833 9.62 -18.01 28.91
CA ASP A 833 10.98 -18.52 28.68
C ASP A 833 12.05 -17.61 29.32
N ILE A 834 11.87 -16.28 29.29
CA ILE A 834 12.72 -15.33 30.03
C ILE A 834 12.67 -15.61 31.53
N ARG A 835 11.49 -15.89 32.10
CA ARG A 835 11.38 -16.27 33.52
C ARG A 835 12.05 -17.61 33.82
N ARG A 836 12.02 -18.56 32.89
CA ARG A 836 12.78 -19.83 33.01
C ARG A 836 14.28 -19.58 32.94
N ILE A 837 14.74 -18.66 32.10
CA ILE A 837 16.16 -18.22 32.01
C ILE A 837 16.60 -17.54 33.30
N GLU A 838 15.81 -16.61 33.85
CA GLU A 838 16.10 -15.96 35.14
C GLU A 838 16.14 -16.96 36.31
N GLN A 839 15.47 -18.11 36.18
CA GLN A 839 15.48 -19.20 37.18
C GLN A 839 16.59 -20.23 36.97
N ALA A 840 17.26 -20.24 35.81
CA ALA A 840 18.32 -21.19 35.50
C ALA A 840 19.60 -20.87 36.30
N LYS A 841 19.75 -21.50 37.47
CA LYS A 841 21.01 -21.55 38.23
C LYS A 841 21.88 -22.68 37.68
N GLY A 842 22.69 -22.38 36.67
CA GLY A 842 23.68 -23.32 36.14
C GLY A 842 24.85 -22.55 35.57
N ILE A 843 25.82 -22.22 36.43
CA ILE A 843 27.09 -21.61 36.06
C ILE A 843 28.09 -22.77 35.96
N GLU A 844 28.48 -23.16 34.75
CA GLU A 844 29.64 -24.02 34.55
C GLU A 844 30.77 -23.19 33.94
N ASP A 845 31.80 -22.94 34.75
CA ASP A 845 33.06 -22.33 34.33
C ASP A 845 33.80 -23.28 33.39
N PHE A 846 33.81 -22.98 32.09
CA PHE A 846 34.82 -23.50 31.18
C PHE A 846 35.59 -22.32 30.57
N PHE A 847 36.89 -22.24 30.89
CA PHE A 847 37.98 -21.54 30.20
C PHE A 847 37.61 -20.47 29.13
N ASN A 848 36.79 -19.46 29.46
CA ASN A 848 36.68 -18.14 28.80
C ASN A 848 35.72 -17.23 29.61
N PRO A 849 35.86 -15.89 29.58
CA PRO A 849 35.33 -14.98 30.60
C PRO A 849 33.82 -14.65 30.49
N PHE A 850 33.03 -15.41 29.73
CA PHE A 850 31.63 -15.06 29.46
C PHE A 850 30.64 -15.96 30.21
N VAL A 851 29.77 -15.34 31.00
CA VAL A 851 28.68 -16.01 31.72
C VAL A 851 27.55 -16.33 30.75
N TYR A 852 27.24 -17.61 30.56
CA TYR A 852 26.11 -18.08 29.73
C TYR A 852 25.14 -18.95 30.54
N SER A 853 23.89 -19.00 30.11
CA SER A 853 22.85 -19.88 30.67
C SER A 853 22.50 -20.96 29.66
N ARG A 854 22.49 -22.22 30.11
CA ARG A 854 22.07 -23.38 29.32
C ARG A 854 20.57 -23.60 29.50
N LEU A 855 19.81 -23.65 28.41
CA LEU A 855 18.39 -24.01 28.43
C LEU A 855 18.25 -25.51 28.21
N GLU A 856 17.96 -26.25 29.28
CA GLU A 856 17.54 -27.66 29.19
C GLU A 856 16.00 -27.76 29.16
N GLY A 857 15.46 -28.53 28.23
CA GLY A 857 14.07 -29.01 28.30
C GLY A 857 12.98 -28.16 27.62
N THR A 858 13.28 -27.41 26.55
CA THR A 858 12.22 -26.95 25.63
C THR A 858 12.02 -27.97 24.49
N GLU A 859 10.82 -28.07 23.91
CA GLU A 859 10.50 -28.98 22.79
C GLU A 859 11.40 -28.81 21.54
N LYS A 860 12.35 -27.86 21.55
CA LYS A 860 13.19 -27.44 20.42
C LYS A 860 14.70 -27.71 20.55
N GLY A 861 15.17 -28.36 21.62
CA GLY A 861 16.59 -28.71 21.82
C GLY A 861 17.32 -27.88 22.89
N GLU A 862 18.63 -28.13 23.05
CA GLU A 862 19.53 -27.36 23.92
C GLU A 862 19.98 -26.08 23.21
N GLY A 863 19.91 -24.93 23.90
CA GLY A 863 20.40 -23.63 23.40
C GLY A 863 21.26 -22.92 24.44
N ILE A 864 22.20 -22.09 23.97
CA ILE A 864 23.10 -21.29 24.82
C ILE A 864 22.65 -19.84 24.72
N ILE A 865 22.38 -19.19 25.87
CA ILE A 865 22.00 -17.78 25.89
C ILE A 865 22.93 -17.00 26.81
N ILE A 866 23.47 -15.89 26.32
CA ILE A 866 24.35 -14.97 27.03
C ILE A 866 23.56 -13.69 27.31
N ALA A 867 23.50 -13.25 28.56
CA ALA A 867 23.00 -11.91 28.85
C ALA A 867 23.98 -10.89 28.29
N THR A 868 23.51 -9.88 27.54
CA THR A 868 24.41 -8.83 27.02
C THR A 868 25.06 -8.04 28.17
N THR A 869 24.43 -8.02 29.35
CA THR A 869 25.00 -7.48 30.59
C THR A 869 26.26 -8.21 31.07
N SER A 870 26.43 -9.48 30.70
CA SER A 870 27.63 -10.27 30.99
C SER A 870 28.83 -9.82 30.15
N VAL A 871 28.59 -9.11 29.04
CA VAL A 871 29.61 -8.62 28.10
C VAL A 871 29.78 -7.10 28.23
N LEU A 872 28.68 -6.37 28.45
CA LEU A 872 28.64 -4.92 28.61
C LEU A 872 27.59 -4.55 29.68
N PRO A 873 27.97 -4.09 30.88
CA PRO A 873 27.06 -3.94 32.03
C PRO A 873 25.81 -3.08 31.78
N ASP A 874 25.93 -2.09 30.88
CA ASP A 874 24.86 -1.15 30.56
C ASP A 874 23.95 -1.62 29.40
N ALA A 875 24.33 -2.68 28.69
CA ALA A 875 23.55 -3.25 27.58
C ALA A 875 22.52 -4.26 28.10
N LYS A 876 21.24 -3.89 28.07
CA LYS A 876 20.14 -4.79 28.46
C LYS A 876 19.70 -5.64 27.26
N GLY A 877 19.77 -6.96 27.40
CA GLY A 877 19.46 -7.90 26.31
C GLY A 877 20.00 -9.30 26.58
N TRP A 878 19.68 -10.22 25.68
CA TRP A 878 20.12 -11.61 25.67
C TRP A 878 20.43 -12.02 24.23
N GLY A 879 21.44 -12.86 24.01
CA GLY A 879 21.79 -13.39 22.69
C GLY A 879 22.62 -14.66 22.79
N GLY A 880 22.47 -15.58 21.84
CA GLY A 880 23.24 -16.81 21.77
C GLY A 880 22.62 -17.84 20.81
N PRO A 881 23.39 -18.86 20.39
CA PRO A 881 22.98 -19.85 19.40
C PRO A 881 22.01 -20.92 19.93
#